data_AF-A0A1B7SCW4-F1
#
_entry.id   AF-A0A1B7SCW4-F1
#
_cell.length_a   1.000
_cell.length_b   1.000
_cell.length_c   1.000
_cell.angle_alpha   90.00
_cell.angle_beta   90.00
_cell.angle_gamma   90.00
#
_symmetry.space_group_name_H-M   'P 1'
#
loop_
_entity.id
_entity.type
_entity.pdbx_description
1 polymer ?
#
loop_
_entity_poly.entity_id
_entity_poly.type
_entity_poly.pdbx_seq_one_letter_code
_entity_poly.pdbx_strand_id
1 'polypeptide(L)'
;MANSSTAQPLLSFNAQFIAIAHTVCSLTAFLAALGVGYWLHFYKIVQNEHYGYPDEWFPSVSATIGDRYPERSVFQILIALTSGPRFLLLFISYIVLYRQDSIFPILGLVTGLIRTVTCGGWVYITSTDDHDFHDIFMISYIVLTIPWDMAVTKLSPTGSKIRRYRKYTAFAFFFMLVPLVYLFIQHKVHKVPGAYSYYAYCEWSLIFLDIGFDAWSICDFKDLTIEIVSTSKDATMFSTSFKTSTTTAKEPKLHAKPTQQGASLFQLTVDVINAFIFWSMYSSLFLLIWYFPLWHMGISGYETACLTLLSPILLLIPGTPKLAATYPQIIKAVSCLLGVGSYLVADPASRLLTAAAGIGLATISLSCDIWTLGNQKDSLAIKTYAITFVLGLTLSAIAKFAFWTNNPIWPIMNKDTGGWNMTGLIVGVISALFTRLPNPAPLSEKDIKIRKPSFLLTAMGFGSLIYSMSAMLTDSSTIILWNWEGYPIRGPIPVPHGAITLITMCAGSFFGLYKYNGYKKVTYAGVLGAIVLYAFNGWLGYIGGMAYAFWLCYITPLCFHHVSKHTSLGAIFCVSFLFTIILSLMHVWVVAYAFVPGGPLLRERSDIVLGLSVLMIVGLVYDYQPLEVNSKQLHSVLRKLANHLVLLTLLSCWIAFARSNFEKPKPYHPKSRIMTAGIWTIHFGLDNDMWASEHRMRDLIKDLELDVVGLLESDTQRIIMGNRDLTQRIAEELEMYVDFGPGPNKHTWGAALLSKFPILNSTHHLLPSPVGELAPAIHATLDCYGELVDVVVFHSGQEEDVEDRRLQSLAVADIMGSSERPMVLLSYLVTDPLKGNYNTYVSEKSGMHDIDPTDDDRWCEYILYKKMKRTGYARISRGTITDTEVQAGKFVIPVNGHYDETYSQKRIDEKDVPPDMRFPSIFYGDGVREHRFHVFDEPRYFT
;
A
#
# COMPACT_ATOMS: atom_id res chain seq x y z
N MET A 1 38.64 -60.40 14.71
CA MET A 1 37.64 -60.42 13.63
C MET A 1 37.59 -59.01 13.05
N ALA A 2 37.78 -58.88 11.74
CA ALA A 2 38.20 -57.65 11.08
C ALA A 2 37.18 -56.50 11.21
N ASN A 3 37.69 -55.34 11.65
CA ASN A 3 37.01 -54.05 11.57
C ASN A 3 36.79 -53.69 10.10
N SER A 4 35.55 -53.74 9.61
CA SER A 4 35.18 -52.99 8.41
C SER A 4 35.12 -51.52 8.81
N SER A 5 36.21 -50.79 8.58
CA SER A 5 36.23 -49.33 8.62
C SER A 5 35.23 -48.84 7.57
N THR A 6 34.01 -48.51 7.98
CA THR A 6 33.08 -47.74 7.16
C THR A 6 33.74 -46.39 6.95
N ALA A 7 34.32 -46.17 5.77
CA ALA A 7 34.86 -44.88 5.38
C ALA A 7 33.76 -43.84 5.57
N GLN A 8 34.07 -42.76 6.29
CA GLN A 8 33.10 -41.67 6.45
C GLN A 8 32.74 -41.10 5.08
N PRO A 9 31.45 -40.80 4.83
CA PRO A 9 31.04 -40.22 3.57
C PRO A 9 31.69 -38.84 3.40
N LEU A 10 32.37 -38.63 2.27
CA LEU A 10 32.97 -37.36 1.88
C LEU A 10 31.90 -36.28 1.64
N LEU A 11 30.74 -36.69 1.15
CA LEU A 11 29.57 -35.85 0.95
C LEU A 11 28.30 -36.67 1.15
N SER A 12 27.33 -36.11 1.87
CA SER A 12 26.00 -36.71 2.04
C SER A 12 24.95 -35.65 1.80
N PHE A 13 24.01 -35.89 0.88
CA PHE A 13 22.89 -34.99 0.63
C PHE A 13 21.61 -35.76 0.33
N ASN A 14 20.48 -35.13 0.62
CA ASN A 14 19.16 -35.73 0.44
C ASN A 14 18.80 -35.79 -1.06
N ALA A 15 18.24 -36.91 -1.54
CA ALA A 15 17.89 -37.08 -2.94
C ALA A 15 16.81 -36.10 -3.43
N GLN A 16 16.05 -35.46 -2.52
CA GLN A 16 15.11 -34.38 -2.84
C GLN A 16 15.77 -33.23 -3.62
N PHE A 17 17.04 -32.94 -3.37
CA PHE A 17 17.74 -31.87 -4.07
C PHE A 17 17.78 -32.10 -5.59
N ILE A 18 17.71 -33.34 -6.05
CA ILE A 18 17.69 -33.67 -7.49
C ILE A 18 16.35 -33.28 -8.12
N ALA A 19 15.24 -33.64 -7.47
CA ALA A 19 13.92 -33.25 -7.96
C ALA A 19 13.67 -31.74 -7.84
N ILE A 20 14.16 -31.11 -6.76
CA ILE A 20 14.12 -29.65 -6.60
C ILE A 20 14.96 -28.98 -7.70
N ALA A 21 16.18 -29.44 -7.96
CA ALA A 21 17.04 -28.89 -9.00
C ALA A 21 16.38 -29.01 -10.39
N HIS A 22 15.78 -30.15 -10.72
CA HIS A 22 15.00 -30.31 -11.96
C HIS A 22 13.87 -29.27 -12.05
N THR A 23 13.01 -29.18 -11.04
CA THR A 23 11.87 -28.26 -11.05
C THR A 23 12.31 -26.80 -11.13
N VAL A 24 13.33 -26.40 -10.35
CA VAL A 24 13.83 -25.02 -10.34
C VAL A 24 14.50 -24.65 -11.65
N CYS A 25 15.38 -25.50 -12.18
CA CYS A 25 16.06 -25.22 -13.46
C CYS A 25 15.05 -25.14 -14.61
N SER A 26 14.08 -26.07 -14.70
CA SER A 26 13.05 -26.02 -15.73
C SER A 26 12.19 -24.76 -15.65
N LEU A 27 11.66 -24.42 -14.47
CA LEU A 27 10.82 -23.22 -14.32
C LEU A 27 11.60 -21.95 -14.60
N THR A 28 12.86 -21.88 -14.13
CA THR A 28 13.71 -20.71 -14.36
C THR A 28 14.00 -20.52 -15.84
N ALA A 29 14.22 -21.61 -16.59
CA ALA A 29 14.44 -21.53 -18.04
C ALA A 29 13.25 -20.87 -18.76
N PHE A 30 12.03 -21.38 -18.54
CA PHE A 30 10.84 -20.85 -19.20
C PHE A 30 10.49 -19.42 -18.73
N LEU A 31 10.55 -19.14 -17.42
CA LEU A 31 10.20 -17.82 -16.88
C LEU A 31 11.24 -16.75 -17.24
N ALA A 32 12.53 -17.09 -17.26
CA ALA A 32 13.58 -16.16 -17.70
C ALA A 32 13.42 -15.82 -19.18
N ALA A 33 13.13 -16.81 -20.03
CA ALA A 33 12.87 -16.58 -21.45
C ALA A 33 11.66 -15.66 -21.66
N LEU A 34 10.56 -15.91 -20.94
CA LEU A 34 9.36 -15.06 -20.97
C LEU A 34 9.67 -13.63 -20.52
N GLY A 35 10.38 -13.46 -19.39
CA GLY A 35 10.73 -12.14 -18.85
C GLY A 35 11.64 -11.35 -19.80
N VAL A 36 12.65 -12.00 -20.38
CA VAL A 36 13.55 -11.39 -21.36
C VAL A 36 12.80 -11.05 -22.66
N GLY A 37 11.93 -11.95 -23.13
CA GLY A 37 11.09 -11.73 -24.31
C GLY A 37 10.13 -10.55 -24.14
N TYR A 38 9.46 -10.46 -22.98
CA TYR A 38 8.60 -9.31 -22.66
C TYR A 38 9.40 -8.00 -22.59
N TRP A 39 10.62 -8.03 -22.06
CA TRP A 39 11.45 -6.84 -21.94
C TRP A 39 11.94 -6.34 -23.30
N LEU A 40 12.40 -7.24 -24.18
CA LEU A 40 13.12 -6.86 -25.40
C LEU A 40 12.28 -6.93 -26.66
N HIS A 41 11.37 -7.91 -26.76
CA HIS A 41 10.72 -8.29 -28.01
C HIS A 41 9.20 -8.45 -27.91
N PHE A 42 8.55 -7.82 -26.92
CA PHE A 42 7.11 -7.98 -26.64
C PHE A 42 6.22 -7.99 -27.90
N TYR A 43 6.21 -6.90 -28.67
CA TYR A 43 5.37 -6.78 -29.87
C TYR A 43 5.64 -7.87 -30.92
N LYS A 44 6.85 -8.41 -30.95
CA LYS A 44 7.26 -9.40 -31.94
C LYS A 44 6.92 -10.83 -31.52
N ILE A 45 6.95 -11.13 -30.22
CA ILE A 45 6.65 -12.47 -29.71
C ILE A 45 5.14 -12.71 -29.51
N VAL A 46 4.34 -11.64 -29.40
CA VAL A 46 2.88 -11.74 -29.34
C VAL A 46 2.21 -11.73 -30.72
N GLN A 47 2.98 -11.45 -31.77
CA GLN A 47 2.47 -11.39 -33.13
C GLN A 47 2.29 -12.80 -33.72
N ASN A 48 1.12 -13.06 -34.30
CA ASN A 48 0.84 -14.25 -35.07
C ASN A 48 0.73 -13.93 -36.58
N GLU A 49 0.37 -14.91 -37.42
CA GLU A 49 0.26 -14.77 -38.87
C GLU A 49 -0.79 -13.76 -39.36
N HIS A 50 -1.72 -13.34 -38.50
CA HIS A 50 -2.89 -12.53 -38.86
C HIS A 50 -3.04 -11.27 -38.01
N TYR A 51 -2.67 -11.32 -36.72
CA TYR A 51 -2.87 -10.27 -35.74
C TYR A 51 -1.62 -10.06 -34.89
N GLY A 52 -1.48 -8.85 -34.35
CA GLY A 52 -0.47 -8.50 -33.34
C GLY A 52 -1.12 -7.66 -32.25
N TYR A 53 -0.32 -7.03 -31.41
CA TYR A 53 -0.85 -6.10 -30.41
C TYR A 53 -1.63 -4.95 -31.09
N PRO A 54 -2.82 -4.57 -30.58
CA PRO A 54 -3.41 -4.93 -29.29
C PRO A 54 -4.30 -6.18 -29.28
N ASP A 55 -4.63 -6.74 -30.45
CA ASP A 55 -5.53 -7.90 -30.55
C ASP A 55 -4.92 -9.16 -29.94
N GLU A 56 -3.59 -9.29 -29.99
CA GLU A 56 -2.82 -10.34 -29.32
C GLU A 56 -1.85 -9.73 -28.30
N TRP A 57 -1.85 -10.29 -27.10
CA TRP A 57 -1.17 -9.69 -25.94
C TRP A 57 -0.36 -10.69 -25.11
N PHE A 58 -0.44 -11.99 -25.41
CA PHE A 58 0.31 -13.03 -24.70
C PHE A 58 1.00 -14.01 -25.68
N PRO A 59 2.32 -14.24 -25.56
CA PRO A 59 3.08 -15.02 -26.52
C PRO A 59 2.95 -16.53 -26.27
N SER A 60 2.94 -17.31 -27.35
CA SER A 60 3.04 -18.78 -27.26
C SER A 60 4.39 -19.23 -26.69
N VAL A 61 4.46 -20.46 -26.17
CA VAL A 61 5.69 -21.02 -25.62
C VAL A 61 6.74 -21.10 -26.73
N SER A 62 6.38 -21.63 -27.91
CA SER A 62 7.31 -21.72 -29.04
C SER A 62 7.85 -20.36 -29.48
N ALA A 63 7.02 -19.32 -29.56
CA ALA A 63 7.48 -17.97 -29.90
C ALA A 63 8.45 -17.40 -28.85
N THR A 64 8.17 -17.67 -27.58
CA THR A 64 8.97 -17.18 -26.45
C THR A 64 10.36 -17.81 -26.39
N ILE A 65 10.49 -19.10 -26.70
CA ILE A 65 11.75 -19.84 -26.53
C ILE A 65 12.53 -20.03 -27.83
N GLY A 66 11.89 -19.84 -28.99
CA GLY A 66 12.43 -20.27 -30.28
C GLY A 66 12.78 -19.15 -31.26
N ASP A 67 12.11 -18.00 -31.18
CA ASP A 67 12.14 -17.08 -32.32
C ASP A 67 13.33 -16.13 -32.32
N ARG A 68 13.83 -15.72 -31.16
CA ARG A 68 14.68 -14.53 -31.05
C ARG A 68 15.79 -14.62 -30.00
N TYR A 69 16.89 -13.93 -30.30
CA TYR A 69 17.99 -13.69 -29.38
C TYR A 69 17.74 -12.38 -28.61
N PRO A 70 18.00 -12.30 -27.29
CA PRO A 70 18.70 -13.29 -26.47
C PRO A 70 17.82 -14.31 -25.74
N GLU A 71 16.49 -14.18 -25.73
CA GLU A 71 15.57 -15.02 -24.96
C GLU A 71 15.71 -16.53 -25.29
N ARG A 72 15.89 -16.88 -26.57
CA ARG A 72 16.19 -18.25 -27.01
C ARG A 72 17.48 -18.79 -26.38
N SER A 73 18.55 -18.02 -26.41
CA SER A 73 19.85 -18.46 -25.86
C SER A 73 19.79 -18.60 -24.34
N VAL A 74 19.08 -17.69 -23.66
CA VAL A 74 18.84 -17.78 -22.22
C VAL A 74 18.06 -19.04 -21.89
N PHE A 75 16.99 -19.34 -22.63
CA PHE A 75 16.22 -20.57 -22.47
C PHE A 75 17.11 -21.81 -22.65
N GLN A 76 17.82 -21.91 -23.78
CA GLN A 76 18.64 -23.07 -24.13
C GLN A 76 19.76 -23.33 -23.12
N ILE A 77 20.42 -22.29 -22.62
CA ILE A 77 21.46 -22.43 -21.58
C ILE A 77 20.85 -22.95 -20.28
N LEU A 78 19.73 -22.37 -19.83
CA LEU A 78 19.12 -22.73 -18.55
C LEU A 78 18.47 -24.12 -18.58
N ILE A 79 17.81 -24.48 -19.69
CA ILE A 79 17.21 -25.80 -19.86
C ILE A 79 18.26 -26.90 -20.05
N ALA A 80 19.46 -26.57 -20.56
CA ALA A 80 20.60 -27.49 -20.56
C ALA A 80 20.98 -27.93 -19.14
N LEU A 81 20.93 -27.00 -18.16
CA LEU A 81 21.23 -27.29 -16.76
C LEU A 81 20.22 -28.27 -16.14
N THR A 82 19.00 -28.34 -16.67
CA THR A 82 17.98 -29.32 -16.26
C THR A 82 18.34 -30.75 -16.64
N SER A 83 19.14 -30.97 -17.69
CA SER A 83 19.43 -32.31 -18.22
C SER A 83 20.01 -33.27 -17.17
N GLY A 84 21.02 -32.84 -16.41
CA GLY A 84 21.64 -33.64 -15.34
C GLY A 84 20.64 -34.06 -14.26
N PRO A 85 19.96 -33.11 -13.59
CA PRO A 85 18.87 -33.39 -12.65
C PRO A 85 17.76 -34.28 -13.24
N ARG A 86 17.41 -34.10 -14.53
CA ARG A 86 16.39 -34.90 -15.22
C ARG A 86 16.76 -36.38 -15.28
N PHE A 87 17.94 -36.71 -15.78
CA PHE A 87 18.37 -38.11 -15.87
C PHE A 87 18.51 -38.76 -14.49
N LEU A 88 19.00 -38.01 -13.50
CA LEU A 88 19.06 -38.48 -12.11
C LEU A 88 17.67 -38.70 -11.52
N LEU A 89 16.69 -37.83 -11.81
CA LEU A 89 15.30 -37.99 -11.39
C LEU A 89 14.71 -39.28 -11.95
N LEU A 90 14.92 -39.58 -13.24
CA LEU A 90 14.44 -40.82 -13.86
C LEU A 90 15.06 -42.06 -13.21
N PHE A 91 16.37 -42.04 -12.99
CA PHE A 91 17.11 -43.15 -12.40
C PHE A 91 16.67 -43.42 -10.94
N ILE A 92 16.57 -42.39 -10.12
CA ILE A 92 16.13 -42.54 -8.73
C ILE A 92 14.65 -42.93 -8.68
N SER A 93 13.81 -42.38 -9.55
CA SER A 93 12.40 -42.79 -9.67
C SER A 93 12.29 -44.28 -10.00
N TYR A 94 13.13 -44.80 -10.89
CA TYR A 94 13.19 -46.23 -11.19
C TYR A 94 13.56 -47.05 -9.96
N ILE A 95 14.59 -46.65 -9.19
CA ILE A 95 15.01 -47.36 -7.97
C ILE A 95 13.89 -47.38 -6.93
N VAL A 96 13.25 -46.23 -6.69
CA VAL A 96 12.23 -46.07 -5.64
C VAL A 96 10.94 -46.81 -5.98
N LEU A 97 10.55 -46.76 -7.25
CA LEU A 97 9.31 -47.35 -7.72
C LEU A 97 9.49 -48.78 -8.23
N TYR A 98 10.69 -49.37 -8.09
CA TYR A 98 10.99 -50.72 -8.54
C TYR A 98 10.10 -51.75 -7.84
N ARG A 99 9.52 -52.65 -8.64
CA ARG A 99 8.76 -53.80 -8.16
C ARG A 99 9.10 -55.00 -9.04
N GLN A 100 9.53 -56.09 -8.41
CA GLN A 100 10.06 -57.28 -9.10
C GLN A 100 9.04 -57.92 -10.05
N ASP A 101 7.74 -57.88 -9.71
CA ASP A 101 6.65 -58.50 -10.49
C ASP A 101 5.88 -57.53 -11.41
N SER A 102 6.47 -56.41 -11.80
CA SER A 102 5.79 -55.35 -12.56
C SER A 102 6.63 -54.84 -13.73
N ILE A 103 6.02 -54.74 -14.92
CA ILE A 103 6.66 -54.12 -16.09
C ILE A 103 6.69 -52.58 -16.03
N PHE A 104 5.85 -51.97 -15.17
CA PHE A 104 5.67 -50.52 -15.11
C PHE A 104 6.95 -49.72 -14.76
N PRO A 105 7.89 -50.17 -13.89
CA PRO A 105 9.10 -49.41 -13.61
C PRO A 105 10.03 -49.32 -14.82
N ILE A 106 10.17 -50.43 -15.57
CA ILE A 106 10.96 -50.47 -16.80
C ILE A 106 10.27 -49.62 -17.88
N LEU A 107 8.95 -49.75 -18.03
CA LEU A 107 8.16 -48.93 -18.94
C LEU A 107 8.37 -47.44 -18.64
N GLY A 108 8.25 -47.02 -17.37
CA GLY A 108 8.46 -45.63 -16.95
C GLY A 108 9.89 -45.14 -17.21
N LEU A 109 10.91 -45.95 -16.92
CA LEU A 109 12.30 -45.56 -17.20
C LEU A 109 12.54 -45.37 -18.70
N VAL A 110 12.14 -46.33 -19.53
CA VAL A 110 12.33 -46.27 -20.99
C VAL A 110 11.55 -45.09 -21.58
N THR A 111 10.27 -44.93 -21.22
CA THR A 111 9.45 -43.84 -21.75
C THR A 111 9.95 -42.49 -21.26
N GLY A 112 10.36 -42.37 -19.99
CA GLY A 112 10.95 -41.16 -19.43
C GLY A 112 12.27 -40.75 -20.11
N LEU A 113 13.13 -41.73 -20.47
CA LEU A 113 14.37 -41.50 -21.21
C LEU A 113 14.09 -41.00 -22.63
N ILE A 114 13.24 -41.71 -23.39
CA ILE A 114 12.88 -41.31 -24.75
C ILE A 114 12.23 -39.92 -24.72
N ARG A 115 11.32 -39.69 -23.79
CA ARG A 115 10.66 -38.39 -23.56
C ARG A 115 11.66 -37.27 -23.25
N THR A 116 12.70 -37.56 -22.48
CA THR A 116 13.73 -36.55 -22.19
C THR A 116 14.54 -36.20 -23.44
N VAL A 117 14.85 -37.19 -24.28
CA VAL A 117 15.54 -36.95 -25.56
C VAL A 117 14.65 -36.18 -26.53
N THR A 118 13.37 -36.53 -26.66
CA THR A 118 12.45 -35.80 -27.53
C THR A 118 12.21 -34.38 -27.03
N CYS A 119 12.28 -34.14 -25.71
CA CYS A 119 12.29 -32.78 -25.15
C CYS A 119 13.46 -31.94 -25.67
N GLY A 120 14.67 -32.49 -25.59
CA GLY A 120 15.86 -31.85 -26.18
C GLY A 120 15.67 -31.58 -27.68
N GLY A 121 15.02 -32.51 -28.40
CA GLY A 121 14.67 -32.34 -29.81
C GLY A 121 13.91 -31.05 -30.11
N TRP A 122 12.72 -30.85 -29.52
CA TRP A 122 11.90 -29.66 -29.82
C TRP A 122 12.40 -28.36 -29.15
N VAL A 123 13.23 -28.46 -28.12
CA VAL A 123 13.85 -27.30 -27.44
C VAL A 123 15.04 -26.73 -28.23
N TYR A 124 15.85 -27.58 -28.85
CA TYR A 124 17.04 -27.15 -29.60
C TYR A 124 16.79 -27.01 -31.10
N ILE A 125 15.87 -27.81 -31.66
CA ILE A 125 15.34 -27.64 -33.01
C ILE A 125 14.07 -26.80 -32.86
N THR A 126 14.21 -25.49 -33.00
CA THR A 126 13.09 -24.57 -32.78
C THR A 126 12.16 -24.57 -34.00
N SER A 127 10.91 -24.15 -33.82
CA SER A 127 9.93 -24.04 -34.91
C SER A 127 10.37 -23.08 -36.03
N THR A 128 11.30 -22.17 -35.75
CA THR A 128 11.89 -21.28 -36.76
C THR A 128 13.06 -21.91 -37.52
N ASP A 129 13.75 -22.89 -36.94
CA ASP A 129 14.87 -23.58 -37.61
C ASP A 129 14.37 -24.72 -38.52
N ASP A 130 13.49 -25.58 -38.01
CA ASP A 130 12.88 -26.70 -38.75
C ASP A 130 11.54 -27.08 -38.09
N HIS A 131 10.45 -26.60 -38.69
CA HIS A 131 9.10 -26.78 -38.17
C HIS A 131 8.66 -28.25 -38.12
N ASP A 132 9.05 -29.07 -39.10
CA ASP A 132 8.59 -30.46 -39.20
C ASP A 132 9.25 -31.32 -38.11
N PHE A 133 10.56 -31.20 -37.93
CA PHE A 133 11.25 -31.92 -36.86
C PHE A 133 10.87 -31.43 -35.47
N HIS A 134 10.66 -30.12 -35.29
CA HIS A 134 10.15 -29.54 -34.05
C HIS A 134 8.82 -30.20 -33.63
N ASP A 135 7.85 -30.25 -34.54
CA ASP A 135 6.53 -30.83 -34.27
C ASP A 135 6.59 -32.34 -34.01
N ILE A 136 7.41 -33.09 -34.76
CA ILE A 136 7.61 -34.52 -34.53
C ILE A 136 8.11 -34.77 -33.09
N PHE A 137 9.11 -34.00 -32.64
CA PHE A 137 9.66 -34.14 -31.30
C PHE A 137 8.67 -33.70 -30.21
N MET A 138 7.92 -32.62 -30.43
CA MET A 138 6.90 -32.13 -29.50
C MET A 138 5.72 -33.11 -29.37
N ILE A 139 5.17 -33.60 -30.48
CA ILE A 139 4.09 -34.60 -30.47
C ILE A 139 4.56 -35.90 -29.83
N SER A 140 5.77 -36.35 -30.17
CA SER A 140 6.37 -37.55 -29.55
C SER A 140 6.50 -37.37 -28.04
N TYR A 141 6.92 -36.18 -27.57
CA TYR A 141 6.99 -35.85 -26.15
C TYR A 141 5.62 -35.94 -25.46
N ILE A 142 4.59 -35.34 -26.04
CA ILE A 142 3.22 -35.36 -25.50
C ILE A 142 2.67 -36.79 -25.46
N VAL A 143 2.83 -37.56 -26.53
CA VAL A 143 2.38 -38.97 -26.59
C VAL A 143 3.11 -39.83 -25.55
N LEU A 144 4.42 -39.65 -25.39
CA LEU A 144 5.23 -40.37 -24.38
C LEU A 144 4.92 -39.94 -22.94
N THR A 145 4.23 -38.81 -22.74
CA THR A 145 3.75 -38.38 -21.42
C THR A 145 2.69 -39.34 -20.88
N ILE A 146 1.85 -39.93 -21.75
CA ILE A 146 0.81 -40.90 -21.36
C ILE A 146 1.40 -42.11 -20.63
N PRO A 147 2.32 -42.91 -21.22
CA PRO A 147 2.87 -44.08 -20.55
C PRO A 147 3.78 -43.70 -19.37
N TRP A 148 4.44 -42.53 -19.38
CA TRP A 148 5.19 -42.01 -18.22
C TRP A 148 4.27 -41.76 -17.02
N ASP A 149 3.24 -40.94 -17.19
CA ASP A 149 2.30 -40.58 -16.13
C ASP A 149 1.55 -41.80 -15.60
N MET A 150 1.13 -42.69 -16.49
CA MET A 150 0.48 -43.95 -16.12
C MET A 150 1.40 -44.84 -15.29
N ALA A 151 2.66 -45.02 -15.69
CA ALA A 151 3.62 -45.85 -14.99
C ALA A 151 3.89 -45.31 -13.58
N VAL A 152 4.28 -44.03 -13.47
CA VAL A 152 4.63 -43.38 -12.20
C VAL A 152 3.42 -43.32 -11.25
N THR A 153 2.23 -43.01 -11.77
CA THR A 153 0.99 -42.95 -10.98
C THR A 153 0.54 -44.33 -10.50
N LYS A 154 0.68 -45.38 -11.31
CA LYS A 154 0.27 -46.75 -10.93
C LYS A 154 1.22 -47.38 -9.91
N LEU A 155 2.52 -47.09 -10.02
CA LEU A 155 3.55 -47.54 -9.08
C LEU A 155 3.50 -46.82 -7.73
N SER A 156 2.93 -45.62 -7.70
CA SER A 156 2.68 -44.89 -6.45
C SER A 156 1.78 -45.67 -5.50
N PRO A 157 2.01 -45.64 -4.16
CA PRO A 157 1.25 -46.42 -3.19
C PRO A 157 -0.27 -46.17 -3.28
N THR A 158 -1.08 -47.25 -3.26
CA THR A 158 -2.54 -47.17 -3.28
C THR A 158 -3.07 -46.42 -2.05
N GLY A 159 -3.98 -45.45 -2.25
CA GLY A 159 -4.55 -44.65 -1.15
C GLY A 159 -3.69 -43.46 -0.68
N SER A 160 -2.46 -43.31 -1.19
CA SER A 160 -1.59 -42.18 -0.84
C SER A 160 -2.07 -40.85 -1.43
N LYS A 161 -1.77 -39.74 -0.73
CA LYS A 161 -2.03 -38.38 -1.23
C LYS A 161 -1.25 -38.09 -2.51
N ILE A 162 -0.01 -38.56 -2.62
CA ILE A 162 0.85 -38.35 -3.79
C ILE A 162 0.25 -38.97 -5.06
N ARG A 163 -0.31 -40.18 -4.96
CA ARG A 163 -1.01 -40.82 -6.08
C ARG A 163 -2.24 -40.04 -6.53
N ARG A 164 -2.95 -39.42 -5.59
CA ARG A 164 -4.12 -38.58 -5.91
C ARG A 164 -3.70 -37.29 -6.62
N TYR A 165 -2.63 -36.64 -6.16
CA TYR A 165 -2.14 -35.43 -6.79
C TYR A 165 -1.57 -35.70 -8.19
N ARG A 166 -0.79 -36.77 -8.38
CA ARG A 166 -0.33 -37.21 -9.71
C ARG A 166 -1.49 -37.48 -10.67
N LYS A 167 -2.57 -38.12 -10.18
CA LYS A 167 -3.79 -38.31 -10.98
C LYS A 167 -4.42 -36.98 -11.39
N TYR A 168 -4.53 -36.02 -10.48
CA TYR A 168 -5.12 -34.72 -10.79
C TYR A 168 -4.26 -33.89 -11.73
N THR A 169 -2.93 -33.87 -11.55
CA THR A 169 -2.03 -33.15 -12.46
C THR A 169 -2.00 -33.78 -13.84
N ALA A 170 -1.93 -35.11 -13.95
CA ALA A 170 -2.03 -35.81 -15.24
C ALA A 170 -3.40 -35.58 -15.90
N PHE A 171 -4.49 -35.69 -15.15
CA PHE A 171 -5.83 -35.41 -15.68
C PHE A 171 -5.97 -33.98 -16.17
N ALA A 172 -5.48 -32.99 -15.40
CA ALA A 172 -5.48 -31.60 -15.82
C ALA A 172 -4.63 -31.39 -17.08
N PHE A 173 -3.45 -32.01 -17.19
CA PHE A 173 -2.60 -31.92 -18.38
C PHE A 173 -3.35 -32.40 -19.64
N PHE A 174 -3.91 -33.61 -19.62
CA PHE A 174 -4.65 -34.12 -20.78
C PHE A 174 -5.98 -33.42 -21.03
N PHE A 175 -6.64 -32.93 -19.97
CA PHE A 175 -7.85 -32.11 -20.11
C PHE A 175 -7.53 -30.80 -20.84
N MET A 176 -6.40 -30.15 -20.54
CA MET A 176 -5.99 -28.88 -21.17
C MET A 176 -5.69 -29.02 -22.68
N LEU A 177 -5.45 -30.23 -23.19
CA LEU A 177 -5.34 -30.46 -24.63
C LEU A 177 -6.67 -30.20 -25.37
N VAL A 178 -7.83 -30.40 -24.72
CA VAL A 178 -9.14 -30.17 -25.33
C VAL A 178 -9.36 -28.68 -25.67
N PRO A 179 -9.28 -27.73 -24.71
CA PRO A 179 -9.38 -26.31 -25.03
C PRO A 179 -8.20 -25.84 -25.89
N LEU A 180 -7.00 -26.40 -25.75
CA LEU A 180 -5.86 -26.08 -26.61
C LEU A 180 -6.19 -26.34 -28.09
N VAL A 181 -6.71 -27.53 -28.43
CA VAL A 181 -7.09 -27.87 -29.81
C VAL A 181 -8.23 -27.00 -30.32
N TYR A 182 -9.24 -26.75 -29.48
CA TYR A 182 -10.34 -25.84 -29.84
C TYR A 182 -9.81 -24.43 -30.18
N LEU A 183 -8.98 -23.86 -29.31
CA LEU A 183 -8.41 -22.52 -29.50
C LEU A 183 -7.42 -22.47 -30.66
N PHE A 184 -6.68 -23.55 -30.91
CA PHE A 184 -5.84 -23.68 -32.10
C PHE A 184 -6.67 -23.59 -33.39
N ILE A 185 -7.83 -24.25 -33.45
CA ILE A 185 -8.76 -24.14 -34.60
C ILE A 185 -9.32 -22.71 -34.71
N GLN A 186 -9.69 -22.08 -33.60
CA GLN A 186 -10.16 -20.69 -33.61
C GLN A 186 -9.10 -19.71 -34.13
N HIS A 187 -7.84 -19.93 -33.75
CA HIS A 187 -6.70 -19.14 -34.20
C HIS A 187 -6.34 -19.41 -35.67
N LYS A 188 -6.07 -20.66 -36.06
CA LYS A 188 -5.55 -21.01 -37.40
C LYS A 188 -6.60 -21.08 -38.49
N VAL A 189 -7.80 -21.59 -38.18
CA VAL A 189 -8.85 -21.81 -39.18
C VAL A 189 -9.84 -20.66 -39.20
N HIS A 190 -10.38 -20.28 -38.04
CA HIS A 190 -11.41 -19.24 -37.95
C HIS A 190 -10.84 -17.81 -37.82
N LYS A 191 -9.54 -17.67 -37.58
CA LYS A 191 -8.82 -16.38 -37.54
C LYS A 191 -9.49 -15.37 -36.60
N VAL A 192 -9.91 -15.83 -35.42
CA VAL A 192 -10.55 -14.99 -34.41
C VAL A 192 -9.48 -14.17 -33.68
N PRO A 193 -9.62 -12.83 -33.56
CA PRO A 193 -8.67 -12.00 -32.83
C PRO A 193 -8.63 -12.38 -31.33
N GLY A 194 -7.44 -12.42 -30.75
CA GLY A 194 -7.19 -12.80 -29.34
C GLY A 194 -7.17 -14.31 -29.08
N ALA A 195 -7.60 -15.15 -30.04
CA ALA A 195 -7.62 -16.60 -29.87
C ALA A 195 -6.22 -17.21 -29.70
N TYR A 196 -5.19 -16.58 -30.27
CA TYR A 196 -3.80 -17.03 -30.10
C TYR A 196 -3.30 -16.79 -28.67
N SER A 197 -3.62 -15.65 -28.06
CA SER A 197 -3.28 -15.35 -26.66
C SER A 197 -3.97 -16.33 -25.69
N TYR A 198 -5.25 -16.65 -25.92
CA TYR A 198 -5.94 -17.68 -25.13
C TYR A 198 -5.36 -19.09 -25.35
N TYR A 199 -4.98 -19.42 -26.59
CA TYR A 199 -4.27 -20.66 -26.91
C TYR A 199 -2.94 -20.75 -26.15
N ALA A 200 -2.17 -19.66 -26.12
CA ALA A 200 -0.90 -19.58 -25.41
C ALA A 200 -1.06 -19.86 -23.90
N TYR A 201 -2.12 -19.36 -23.25
CA TYR A 201 -2.39 -19.71 -21.84
C TYR A 201 -2.54 -21.22 -21.61
N CYS A 202 -3.18 -21.93 -22.55
CA CYS A 202 -3.32 -23.38 -22.46
C CYS A 202 -1.97 -24.08 -22.67
N GLU A 203 -1.15 -23.60 -23.60
CA GLU A 203 0.19 -24.11 -23.87
C GLU A 203 1.12 -23.95 -22.66
N TRP A 204 1.19 -22.75 -22.08
CA TRP A 204 1.93 -22.48 -20.86
C TRP A 204 1.43 -23.33 -19.67
N SER A 205 0.12 -23.55 -19.58
CA SER A 205 -0.46 -24.43 -18.56
C SER A 205 0.04 -25.87 -18.69
N LEU A 206 0.22 -26.39 -19.91
CA LEU A 206 0.77 -27.73 -20.12
C LEU A 206 2.20 -27.83 -19.59
N ILE A 207 3.04 -26.82 -19.85
CA ILE A 207 4.42 -26.77 -19.33
C ILE A 207 4.44 -26.81 -17.80
N PHE A 208 3.62 -25.97 -17.14
CA PHE A 208 3.57 -25.94 -15.68
C PHE A 208 3.01 -27.24 -15.07
N LEU A 209 1.99 -27.82 -15.69
CA LEU A 209 1.39 -29.08 -15.24
C LEU A 209 2.36 -30.25 -15.37
N ASP A 210 3.16 -30.26 -16.43
CA ASP A 210 4.16 -31.28 -16.64
C ASP A 210 5.32 -31.20 -15.64
N ILE A 211 5.93 -30.01 -15.49
CA ILE A 211 6.96 -29.78 -14.47
C ILE A 211 6.39 -30.08 -13.07
N GLY A 212 5.12 -29.73 -12.83
CA GLY A 212 4.39 -30.02 -11.60
C GLY A 212 4.17 -31.52 -11.36
N PHE A 213 3.94 -32.32 -12.40
CA PHE A 213 3.83 -33.78 -12.27
C PHE A 213 5.13 -34.38 -11.75
N ASP A 214 6.27 -33.98 -12.32
CA ASP A 214 7.58 -34.46 -11.91
C ASP A 214 8.02 -33.93 -10.55
N ALA A 215 7.60 -32.71 -10.17
CA ALA A 215 7.86 -32.11 -8.87
C ALA A 215 7.30 -32.93 -7.70
N TRP A 216 6.26 -33.75 -7.91
CA TRP A 216 5.78 -34.67 -6.89
C TRP A 216 6.85 -35.67 -6.43
N SER A 217 7.86 -35.95 -7.26
CA SER A 217 8.99 -36.81 -6.91
C SER A 217 9.83 -36.26 -5.74
N ILE A 218 9.72 -34.97 -5.42
CA ILE A 218 10.28 -34.40 -4.18
C ILE A 218 9.72 -35.12 -2.94
N CYS A 219 8.46 -35.54 -2.97
CA CYS A 219 7.88 -36.31 -1.87
C CYS A 219 8.42 -37.74 -1.81
N ASP A 220 8.63 -38.38 -2.98
CA ASP A 220 9.17 -39.75 -3.05
C ASP A 220 10.63 -39.82 -2.60
N PHE A 221 11.40 -38.77 -2.84
CA PHE A 221 12.84 -38.75 -2.53
C PHE A 221 13.17 -38.32 -1.11
N LYS A 222 12.16 -37.98 -0.30
CA LYS A 222 12.32 -37.42 1.05
C LYS A 222 13.15 -38.30 1.96
N ASP A 223 12.92 -39.60 1.88
CA ASP A 223 13.51 -40.59 2.80
C ASP A 223 14.81 -41.21 2.24
N LEU A 224 15.38 -40.63 1.17
CA LEU A 224 16.60 -41.11 0.50
C LEU A 224 17.76 -40.14 0.69
N THR A 225 18.93 -40.68 1.01
CA THR A 225 20.18 -39.93 1.12
C THR A 225 21.21 -40.53 0.18
N ILE A 226 21.91 -39.68 -0.57
CA ILE A 226 23.01 -40.07 -1.46
C ILE A 226 24.31 -39.72 -0.75
N GLU A 227 25.15 -40.74 -0.57
CA GLU A 227 26.45 -40.63 0.08
C GLU A 227 27.58 -40.94 -0.92
N ILE A 228 28.57 -40.06 -0.99
CA ILE A 228 29.81 -40.26 -1.75
C ILE A 228 30.88 -40.74 -0.78
N VAL A 229 31.41 -41.95 -0.99
CA VAL A 229 32.37 -42.59 -0.08
C VAL A 229 33.70 -42.82 -0.78
N SER A 230 34.82 -42.68 -0.07
CA SER A 230 36.16 -42.97 -0.61
C SER A 230 36.36 -44.47 -0.82
N THR A 231 36.75 -44.86 -2.03
CA THR A 231 36.92 -46.25 -2.43
C THR A 231 38.33 -46.76 -2.09
N SER A 232 38.44 -47.96 -1.48
CA SER A 232 39.73 -48.67 -1.35
C SER A 232 40.02 -49.52 -2.59
N LYS A 233 41.30 -49.86 -2.84
CA LYS A 233 41.85 -50.39 -4.12
C LYS A 233 41.16 -51.63 -4.72
N ASP A 234 40.28 -52.33 -4.00
CA ASP A 234 39.59 -53.57 -4.45
C ASP A 234 38.06 -53.46 -4.49
N ALA A 235 37.48 -52.27 -4.72
CA ALA A 235 36.02 -52.17 -4.86
C ALA A 235 35.52 -52.59 -6.24
N THR A 236 34.52 -53.46 -6.26
CA THR A 236 33.76 -53.83 -7.45
C THR A 236 33.04 -52.60 -8.04
N MET A 237 33.09 -52.45 -9.37
CA MET A 237 32.59 -51.27 -10.10
C MET A 237 31.07 -51.04 -9.92
N PHE A 238 30.33 -52.06 -9.47
CA PHE A 238 28.92 -51.99 -9.08
C PHE A 238 28.68 -52.90 -7.86
N SER A 239 28.30 -52.32 -6.72
CA SER A 239 27.79 -53.08 -5.57
C SER A 239 26.45 -52.50 -5.10
N THR A 240 25.35 -53.24 -5.28
CA THR A 240 24.03 -52.88 -4.75
C THR A 240 23.86 -53.43 -3.34
N SER A 241 24.29 -52.68 -2.32
CA SER A 241 23.99 -53.06 -0.92
C SER A 241 22.74 -52.33 -0.43
N PHE A 242 21.58 -53.00 -0.46
CA PHE A 242 20.39 -52.52 0.23
C PHE A 242 20.51 -52.84 1.72
N LYS A 243 21.11 -51.93 2.50
CA LYS A 243 21.04 -51.96 3.97
C LYS A 243 20.00 -50.97 4.45
N THR A 244 18.80 -51.45 4.74
CA THR A 244 17.79 -50.67 5.46
C THR A 244 18.16 -50.64 6.94
N SER A 245 18.93 -49.63 7.37
CA SER A 245 19.17 -49.39 8.79
C SER A 245 18.14 -48.41 9.33
N THR A 246 17.27 -48.87 10.22
CA THR A 246 16.45 -48.04 11.10
C THR A 246 17.35 -47.38 12.15
N THR A 247 18.06 -46.34 11.77
CA THR A 247 18.83 -45.53 12.70
C THR A 247 17.91 -44.50 13.35
N THR A 248 17.47 -44.82 14.57
CA THR A 248 17.01 -43.85 15.55
C THR A 248 18.19 -42.93 15.91
N ALA A 249 18.29 -41.80 15.23
CA ALA A 249 19.30 -40.79 15.52
C ALA A 249 19.04 -40.22 16.92
N LYS A 250 19.96 -40.48 17.86
CA LYS A 250 20.04 -39.75 19.12
C LYS A 250 20.50 -38.33 18.81
N GLU A 251 19.64 -37.35 19.10
CA GLU A 251 20.00 -35.94 19.05
C GLU A 251 21.19 -35.63 19.97
N PRO A 252 22.12 -34.75 19.55
CA PRO A 252 23.14 -34.22 20.43
C PRO A 252 22.46 -33.33 21.47
N LYS A 253 22.49 -33.76 22.74
CA LYS A 253 22.07 -32.94 23.88
C LYS A 253 23.04 -31.78 24.08
N LEU A 254 22.80 -30.68 23.39
CA LEU A 254 23.27 -29.37 23.84
C LEU A 254 22.20 -28.80 24.77
N HIS A 255 22.33 -29.07 26.08
CA HIS A 255 21.53 -28.42 27.10
C HIS A 255 21.96 -26.95 27.24
N ALA A 256 21.63 -26.12 26.27
CA ALA A 256 21.48 -24.69 26.51
C ALA A 256 20.15 -24.52 27.26
N LYS A 257 20.21 -24.05 28.51
CA LYS A 257 19.00 -23.62 29.23
C LYS A 257 18.23 -22.66 28.32
N PRO A 258 16.90 -22.81 28.15
CA PRO A 258 16.11 -21.83 27.41
C PRO A 258 16.23 -20.51 28.15
N THR A 259 17.06 -19.61 27.62
CA THR A 259 17.12 -18.23 28.09
C THR A 259 15.74 -17.66 27.80
N GLN A 260 14.92 -17.49 28.85
CA GLN A 260 13.59 -16.91 28.74
C GLN A 260 13.72 -15.54 28.10
N GLN A 261 13.43 -15.46 26.81
CA GLN A 261 13.28 -14.18 26.16
C GLN A 261 11.84 -13.73 26.39
N GLY A 262 11.69 -12.82 27.32
CA GLY A 262 10.38 -12.28 27.67
C GLY A 262 10.51 -11.26 28.78
N ALA A 263 10.49 -9.98 28.37
CA ALA A 263 10.27 -8.82 29.22
C ALA A 263 11.48 -8.23 29.97
N SER A 264 12.64 -8.03 29.35
CA SER A 264 13.47 -6.91 29.83
C SER A 264 12.85 -5.60 29.31
N LEU A 265 12.92 -4.52 30.09
CA LEU A 265 12.43 -3.22 29.63
C LEU A 265 13.13 -2.80 28.33
N PHE A 266 14.43 -3.09 28.22
CA PHE A 266 15.23 -2.83 27.03
C PHE A 266 14.70 -3.54 25.77
N GLN A 267 14.38 -4.84 25.85
CA GLN A 267 13.84 -5.57 24.70
C GLN A 267 12.49 -5.01 24.26
N LEU A 268 11.62 -4.66 25.22
CA LEU A 268 10.33 -4.03 24.90
C LEU A 268 10.53 -2.69 24.18
N THR A 269 11.50 -1.88 24.60
CA THR A 269 11.83 -0.63 23.90
C THR A 269 12.32 -0.89 22.47
N VAL A 270 13.20 -1.88 22.27
CA VAL A 270 13.67 -2.29 20.93
C VAL A 270 12.49 -2.72 20.05
N ASP A 271 11.57 -3.52 20.58
CA ASP A 271 10.41 -4.00 19.82
C ASP A 271 9.44 -2.85 19.45
N VAL A 272 9.25 -1.88 20.36
CA VAL A 272 8.45 -0.67 20.09
C VAL A 272 9.11 0.20 19.01
N ILE A 273 10.43 0.41 19.06
CA ILE A 273 11.16 1.18 18.04
C ILE A 273 11.10 0.46 16.68
N ASN A 274 11.34 -0.85 16.63
CA ASN A 274 11.22 -1.61 15.39
C ASN A 274 9.81 -1.54 14.79
N ALA A 275 8.77 -1.58 15.64
CA ALA A 275 7.39 -1.40 15.19
C ALA A 275 7.11 0.04 14.72
N PHE A 276 7.68 1.07 15.36
CA PHE A 276 7.62 2.45 14.89
C PHE A 276 8.23 2.60 13.49
N ILE A 277 9.40 1.99 13.24
CA ILE A 277 10.04 1.98 11.91
C ILE A 277 9.15 1.26 10.89
N PHE A 278 8.61 0.09 11.25
CA PHE A 278 7.67 -0.63 10.39
C PHE A 278 6.47 0.24 9.99
N TRP A 279 5.79 0.85 10.96
CA TRP A 279 4.60 1.68 10.70
C TRP A 279 4.91 2.95 9.92
N SER A 280 6.08 3.55 10.15
CA SER A 280 6.53 4.71 9.39
C SER A 280 6.76 4.36 7.92
N MET A 281 7.44 3.26 7.63
CA MET A 281 7.64 2.80 6.26
C MET A 281 6.32 2.35 5.62
N TYR A 282 5.52 1.56 6.33
CA TYR A 282 4.24 1.04 5.83
C TYR A 282 3.26 2.17 5.46
N SER A 283 3.13 3.20 6.31
CA SER A 283 2.27 4.35 6.04
C SER A 283 2.75 5.23 4.88
N SER A 284 4.04 5.19 4.54
CA SER A 284 4.54 5.89 3.35
C SER A 284 4.31 5.17 2.02
N LEU A 285 4.05 3.86 2.00
CA LEU A 285 3.99 3.11 0.74
C LEU A 285 2.95 3.69 -0.23
N PHE A 286 1.71 3.81 0.24
CA PHE A 286 0.61 4.28 -0.59
C PHE A 286 0.74 5.77 -0.91
N LEU A 287 1.35 6.56 -0.02
CA LEU A 287 1.71 7.96 -0.26
C LEU A 287 2.71 8.12 -1.41
N LEU A 288 3.75 7.28 -1.45
CA LEU A 288 4.72 7.27 -2.55
C LEU A 288 4.10 6.76 -3.86
N ILE A 289 3.20 5.79 -3.78
CA ILE A 289 2.49 5.28 -4.96
C ILE A 289 1.59 6.38 -5.56
N TRP A 290 0.85 7.11 -4.72
CA TRP A 290 -0.15 8.11 -5.15
C TRP A 290 0.41 9.24 -6.01
N TYR A 291 1.68 9.57 -5.82
CA TYR A 291 2.38 10.53 -6.65
C TYR A 291 2.27 10.21 -8.15
N PHE A 292 2.36 8.94 -8.57
CA PHE A 292 2.36 8.63 -10.01
C PHE A 292 0.98 8.76 -10.67
N PRO A 293 -0.11 8.16 -10.13
CA PRO A 293 -1.45 8.39 -10.66
C PRO A 293 -1.86 9.85 -10.74
N LEU A 294 -1.44 10.67 -9.76
CA LEU A 294 -1.75 12.08 -9.72
C LEU A 294 -1.15 12.84 -10.93
N TRP A 295 0.10 12.55 -11.30
CA TRP A 295 0.75 13.18 -12.46
C TRP A 295 0.37 12.57 -13.81
N HIS A 296 -0.07 11.31 -13.83
CA HIS A 296 -0.51 10.63 -15.06
C HIS A 296 -2.03 10.72 -15.29
N MET A 297 -2.79 11.28 -14.34
CA MET A 297 -4.25 11.33 -14.34
C MET A 297 -4.88 9.96 -14.66
N GLY A 298 -4.33 8.89 -14.06
CA GLY A 298 -4.74 7.51 -14.34
C GLY A 298 -3.75 6.45 -13.82
N ILE A 299 -3.99 5.18 -14.15
CA ILE A 299 -3.11 4.07 -13.73
C ILE A 299 -1.76 4.18 -14.47
N SER A 300 -0.69 4.31 -13.69
CA SER A 300 0.69 4.54 -14.16
C SER A 300 1.54 3.26 -14.28
N GLY A 301 1.11 2.17 -13.66
CA GLY A 301 1.88 0.92 -13.49
C GLY A 301 2.66 0.86 -12.18
N TYR A 302 3.00 2.00 -11.57
CA TYR A 302 3.70 2.06 -10.27
C TYR A 302 2.83 1.57 -9.11
N GLU A 303 1.51 1.50 -9.29
CA GLU A 303 0.57 0.93 -8.31
C GLU A 303 0.91 -0.53 -8.00
N THR A 304 1.57 -1.24 -8.93
CA THR A 304 2.06 -2.61 -8.70
C THR A 304 3.08 -2.71 -7.56
N ALA A 305 3.71 -1.61 -7.15
CA ALA A 305 4.58 -1.56 -5.97
C ALA A 305 3.84 -1.96 -4.67
N CYS A 306 2.50 -1.81 -4.60
CA CYS A 306 1.74 -2.31 -3.46
C CYS A 306 1.84 -3.83 -3.27
N LEU A 307 2.11 -4.59 -4.35
CA LEU A 307 2.29 -6.04 -4.32
C LEU A 307 3.54 -6.46 -3.52
N THR A 308 4.45 -5.54 -3.21
CA THR A 308 5.56 -5.81 -2.28
C THR A 308 5.09 -6.22 -0.89
N LEU A 309 3.87 -5.88 -0.47
CA LEU A 309 3.28 -6.40 0.76
C LEU A 309 3.07 -7.92 0.73
N LEU A 310 3.02 -8.54 -0.45
CA LEU A 310 2.94 -9.99 -0.65
C LEU A 310 4.29 -10.71 -0.53
N SER A 311 5.37 -10.00 -0.21
CA SER A 311 6.73 -10.55 -0.02
C SER A 311 6.82 -11.76 0.92
N PRO A 312 5.95 -11.97 1.94
CA PRO A 312 5.92 -13.21 2.70
C PRO A 312 5.73 -14.48 1.85
N ILE A 313 5.32 -14.39 0.59
CA ILE A 313 5.34 -15.51 -0.36
C ILE A 313 6.73 -16.14 -0.48
N LEU A 314 7.81 -15.36 -0.34
CA LEU A 314 9.20 -15.84 -0.36
C LEU A 314 9.52 -16.78 0.81
N LEU A 315 8.73 -16.75 1.89
CA LEU A 315 8.82 -17.66 3.04
C LEU A 315 8.27 -19.06 2.73
N LEU A 316 7.68 -19.28 1.55
CA LEU A 316 7.33 -20.61 1.06
C LEU A 316 8.55 -21.39 0.54
N ILE A 317 9.63 -20.68 0.19
CA ILE A 317 10.87 -21.30 -0.28
C ILE A 317 11.55 -22.01 0.90
N PRO A 318 11.89 -23.31 0.79
CA PRO A 318 12.57 -24.03 1.86
C PRO A 318 13.86 -23.33 2.29
N GLY A 319 14.04 -23.15 3.60
CA GLY A 319 15.23 -22.52 4.17
C GLY A 319 15.13 -21.00 4.38
N THR A 320 14.29 -20.27 3.65
CA THR A 320 14.13 -18.82 3.86
C THR A 320 13.51 -18.47 5.22
N PRO A 321 12.52 -19.21 5.78
CA PRO A 321 12.04 -18.92 7.14
C PRO A 321 13.10 -19.13 8.20
N LYS A 322 13.95 -20.16 8.00
CA LYS A 322 15.05 -20.47 8.92
C LYS A 322 16.11 -19.38 8.86
N LEU A 323 16.49 -18.93 7.66
CA LEU A 323 17.43 -17.83 7.48
C LEU A 323 16.92 -16.55 8.14
N ALA A 324 15.66 -16.21 7.88
CA ALA A 324 15.04 -15.01 8.42
C ALA A 324 14.90 -15.03 9.94
N ALA A 325 14.57 -16.19 10.53
CA ALA A 325 14.53 -16.36 11.98
C ALA A 325 15.93 -16.41 12.63
N THR A 326 16.98 -16.79 11.88
CA THR A 326 18.36 -16.87 12.39
C THR A 326 19.03 -15.49 12.42
N TYR A 327 18.73 -14.63 11.42
CA TYR A 327 19.31 -13.29 11.30
C TYR A 327 18.26 -12.18 11.23
N PRO A 328 17.31 -12.11 12.20
CA PRO A 328 16.26 -11.08 12.19
C PRO A 328 16.84 -9.65 12.21
N GLN A 329 17.98 -9.47 12.86
CA GLN A 329 18.70 -8.20 12.95
C GLN A 329 19.17 -7.69 11.57
N ILE A 330 19.60 -8.58 10.68
CA ILE A 330 20.09 -8.19 9.35
C ILE A 330 18.92 -7.78 8.48
N ILE A 331 17.83 -8.56 8.48
CA ILE A 331 16.65 -8.26 7.66
C ILE A 331 16.04 -6.92 8.08
N LYS A 332 15.88 -6.67 9.38
CA LYS A 332 15.37 -5.39 9.89
C LYS A 332 16.30 -4.22 9.57
N ALA A 333 17.62 -4.41 9.68
CA ALA A 333 18.58 -3.36 9.38
C ALA A 333 18.55 -3.00 7.89
N VAL A 334 18.56 -3.99 6.99
CA VAL A 334 18.46 -3.76 5.54
C VAL A 334 17.10 -3.16 5.16
N SER A 335 16.02 -3.63 5.79
CA SER A 335 14.68 -3.05 5.63
C SER A 335 14.65 -1.57 6.02
N CYS A 336 15.26 -1.19 7.14
CA CYS A 336 15.37 0.21 7.57
C CYS A 336 16.27 1.03 6.63
N LEU A 337 17.41 0.47 6.19
CA LEU A 337 18.34 1.09 5.24
C LEU A 337 17.67 1.41 3.90
N LEU A 338 16.87 0.49 3.35
CA LEU A 338 16.17 0.71 2.10
C LEU A 338 14.90 1.54 2.29
N GLY A 339 14.09 1.24 3.32
CA GLY A 339 12.82 1.89 3.56
C GLY A 339 12.98 3.34 4.01
N VAL A 340 13.57 3.58 5.18
CA VAL A 340 13.81 4.94 5.69
C VAL A 340 14.88 5.64 4.86
N GLY A 341 15.97 4.95 4.51
CA GLY A 341 17.08 5.51 3.74
C GLY A 341 16.75 5.85 2.29
N SER A 342 15.60 5.42 1.75
CA SER A 342 15.13 5.83 0.42
C SER A 342 14.99 7.35 0.26
N TYR A 343 14.84 8.12 1.35
CA TYR A 343 14.84 9.59 1.30
C TYR A 343 16.13 10.20 0.71
N LEU A 344 17.22 9.43 0.60
CA LEU A 344 18.45 9.87 -0.07
C LEU A 344 18.38 9.71 -1.60
N VAL A 345 17.36 9.04 -2.12
CA VAL A 345 17.15 8.82 -3.55
C VAL A 345 16.32 9.98 -4.11
N ALA A 346 16.96 10.79 -4.96
CA ALA A 346 16.34 11.98 -5.53
C ALA A 346 15.21 11.64 -6.53
N ASP A 347 15.46 10.72 -7.47
CA ASP A 347 14.47 10.34 -8.49
C ASP A 347 13.21 9.68 -7.84
N PRO A 348 11.99 10.21 -8.09
CA PRO A 348 10.77 9.72 -7.46
C PRO A 348 10.49 8.23 -7.70
N ALA A 349 10.69 7.73 -8.94
CA ALA A 349 10.46 6.33 -9.29
C ALA A 349 11.41 5.40 -8.54
N SER A 350 12.70 5.72 -8.57
CA SER A 350 13.74 4.98 -7.85
C SER A 350 13.53 5.03 -6.33
N ARG A 351 13.05 6.17 -5.80
CA ARG A 351 12.69 6.34 -4.39
C ARG A 351 11.58 5.38 -3.98
N LEU A 352 10.49 5.32 -4.76
CA LEU A 352 9.39 4.38 -4.53
C LEU A 352 9.88 2.93 -4.54
N LEU A 353 10.63 2.52 -5.57
CA LEU A 353 11.10 1.14 -5.69
C LEU A 353 12.03 0.74 -4.53
N THR A 354 12.91 1.65 -4.10
CA THR A 354 13.80 1.45 -2.95
C THR A 354 13.01 1.31 -1.66
N ALA A 355 12.04 2.20 -1.42
CA ALA A 355 11.16 2.15 -0.26
C ALA A 355 10.33 0.85 -0.25
N ALA A 356 9.76 0.47 -1.39
CA ALA A 356 8.95 -0.73 -1.55
C ALA A 356 9.76 -2.01 -1.29
N ALA A 357 11.03 -2.07 -1.73
CA ALA A 357 11.94 -3.17 -1.39
C ALA A 357 12.19 -3.26 0.13
N GLY A 358 12.40 -2.12 0.80
CA GLY A 358 12.53 -2.05 2.25
C GLY A 358 11.29 -2.55 3.00
N ILE A 359 10.10 -2.20 2.51
CA ILE A 359 8.81 -2.61 3.07
C ILE A 359 8.54 -4.09 2.83
N GLY A 360 8.90 -4.64 1.67
CA GLY A 360 8.84 -6.08 1.40
C GLY A 360 9.67 -6.89 2.40
N LEU A 361 10.89 -6.42 2.73
CA LEU A 361 11.69 -7.03 3.79
C LEU A 361 11.06 -6.85 5.18
N ALA A 362 10.40 -5.71 5.43
CA ALA A 362 9.71 -5.44 6.69
C ALA A 362 8.53 -6.41 6.92
N THR A 363 7.74 -6.69 5.88
CA THR A 363 6.61 -7.64 5.96
C THR A 363 7.08 -9.08 6.13
N ILE A 364 8.18 -9.46 5.49
CA ILE A 364 8.87 -10.75 5.74
C ILE A 364 9.30 -10.83 7.21
N SER A 365 9.99 -9.80 7.72
CA SER A 365 10.44 -9.77 9.11
C SER A 365 9.28 -9.87 10.10
N LEU A 366 8.22 -9.07 9.91
CA LEU A 366 7.03 -9.09 10.76
C LEU A 366 6.39 -10.48 10.80
N SER A 367 6.26 -11.12 9.63
CA SER A 367 5.70 -12.47 9.50
C SER A 367 6.55 -13.48 10.30
N CYS A 368 7.87 -13.45 10.11
CA CYS A 368 8.81 -14.31 10.82
C CYS A 368 8.80 -14.10 12.34
N ASP A 369 8.74 -12.86 12.81
CA ASP A 369 8.68 -12.53 14.24
C ASP A 369 7.41 -13.11 14.88
N ILE A 370 6.25 -12.87 14.26
CA ILE A 370 4.95 -13.35 14.76
C ILE A 370 4.93 -14.88 14.85
N TRP A 371 5.41 -15.56 13.81
CA TRP A 371 5.44 -17.02 13.77
C TRP A 371 6.43 -17.62 14.77
N THR A 372 7.63 -17.05 14.87
CA THR A 372 8.69 -17.55 15.77
C THR A 372 8.28 -17.40 17.24
N LEU A 373 7.68 -16.25 17.60
CA LEU A 373 7.19 -15.98 18.95
C LEU A 373 5.92 -16.75 19.28
N GLY A 374 5.03 -16.95 18.31
CA GLY A 374 3.78 -17.67 18.52
C GLY A 374 3.93 -19.19 18.63
N ASN A 375 5.01 -19.77 18.10
CA ASN A 375 5.37 -21.18 18.27
C ASN A 375 6.12 -21.48 19.56
N GLN A 376 6.40 -20.47 20.40
CA GLN A 376 6.90 -20.72 21.74
C GLN A 376 5.82 -21.35 22.63
N LYS A 377 6.25 -22.11 23.65
CA LYS A 377 5.34 -22.73 24.64
C LYS A 377 4.55 -21.70 25.44
N ASP A 378 5.09 -20.49 25.59
CA ASP A 378 4.48 -19.38 26.31
C ASP A 378 3.68 -18.47 25.37
N SER A 379 2.36 -18.48 25.51
CA SER A 379 1.47 -17.59 24.73
C SER A 379 1.62 -16.11 25.07
N LEU A 380 2.24 -15.77 26.21
CA LEU A 380 2.46 -14.39 26.64
C LEU A 380 3.47 -13.67 25.74
N ALA A 381 4.46 -14.36 25.18
CA ALA A 381 5.48 -13.75 24.33
C ALA A 381 4.86 -13.08 23.09
N ILE A 382 4.04 -13.82 22.33
CA ILE A 382 3.36 -13.27 21.14
C ILE A 382 2.33 -12.18 21.50
N LYS A 383 1.60 -12.34 22.61
CA LYS A 383 0.66 -11.31 23.08
C LYS A 383 1.38 -10.01 23.47
N THR A 384 2.57 -10.13 24.08
CA THR A 384 3.41 -8.99 24.43
C THR A 384 3.96 -8.30 23.18
N TYR A 385 4.45 -9.06 22.21
CA TYR A 385 4.94 -8.54 20.94
C TYR A 385 3.85 -7.82 20.14
N ALA A 386 2.63 -8.34 20.16
CA ALA A 386 1.47 -7.69 19.55
C ALA A 386 1.19 -6.32 20.18
N ILE A 387 1.36 -6.18 21.51
CA ILE A 387 1.23 -4.89 22.17
C ILE A 387 2.36 -3.94 21.79
N THR A 388 3.62 -4.40 21.76
CA THR A 388 4.74 -3.54 21.30
C THR A 388 4.55 -3.08 19.86
N PHE A 389 3.91 -3.89 19.01
CA PHE A 389 3.53 -3.51 17.65
C PHE A 389 2.51 -2.36 17.62
N VAL A 390 1.46 -2.41 18.46
CA VAL A 390 0.49 -1.31 18.59
C VAL A 390 1.09 -0.08 19.26
N LEU A 391 1.99 -0.25 20.23
CA LEU A 391 2.70 0.88 20.84
C LEU A 391 3.65 1.55 19.84
N GLY A 392 4.26 0.81 18.91
CA GLY A 392 5.01 1.36 17.79
C GLY A 392 4.14 2.19 16.84
N LEU A 393 2.93 1.71 16.51
CA LEU A 393 1.93 2.50 15.78
C LEU A 393 1.55 3.78 16.54
N THR A 394 1.29 3.65 17.83
CA THR A 394 0.93 4.78 18.70
C THR A 394 2.06 5.81 18.75
N LEU A 395 3.32 5.36 18.86
CA LEU A 395 4.49 6.22 18.80
C LEU A 395 4.64 6.89 17.42
N SER A 396 4.31 6.18 16.33
CA SER A 396 4.30 6.75 14.97
C SER A 396 3.22 7.84 14.84
N ALA A 397 2.03 7.61 15.36
CA ALA A 397 0.95 8.59 15.37
C ALA A 397 1.27 9.78 16.30
N ILE A 398 1.96 9.55 17.43
CA ILE A 398 2.48 10.61 18.31
C ILE A 398 3.55 11.44 17.58
N ALA A 399 4.45 10.81 16.84
CA ALA A 399 5.44 11.52 16.04
C ALA A 399 4.74 12.43 15.01
N LYS A 400 3.74 11.91 14.30
CA LYS A 400 2.90 12.74 13.42
C LYS A 400 2.20 13.86 14.19
N PHE A 401 1.63 13.57 15.36
CA PHE A 401 1.01 14.59 16.21
C PHE A 401 2.01 15.66 16.70
N ALA A 402 3.30 15.35 16.86
CA ALA A 402 4.33 16.33 17.18
C ALA A 402 4.81 17.13 15.96
N PHE A 403 4.72 16.55 14.76
CA PHE A 403 5.24 17.11 13.50
C PHE A 403 4.09 17.47 12.53
N TRP A 404 3.01 18.08 13.03
CA TRP A 404 1.87 18.56 12.25
C TRP A 404 1.37 17.56 11.21
N THR A 405 1.15 16.32 11.65
CA THR A 405 0.66 15.17 10.87
C THR A 405 1.61 14.61 9.82
N ASN A 406 2.83 15.13 9.68
CA ASN A 406 3.87 14.48 8.88
C ASN A 406 4.69 13.52 9.74
N ASN A 407 4.98 12.32 9.22
CA ASN A 407 5.91 11.44 9.93
C ASN A 407 7.33 11.92 9.59
N PRO A 408 8.15 12.29 10.59
CA PRO A 408 9.43 12.94 10.32
C PRO A 408 10.46 12.01 9.65
N ILE A 409 10.20 10.71 9.54
CA ILE A 409 11.12 9.75 8.91
C ILE A 409 10.56 9.17 7.60
N TRP A 410 9.47 9.74 7.07
CA TRP A 410 8.94 9.34 5.77
C TRP A 410 9.91 9.66 4.62
N PRO A 411 9.95 8.85 3.56
CA PRO A 411 10.80 9.10 2.40
C PRO A 411 10.51 10.40 1.63
N ILE A 412 9.32 10.98 1.79
CA ILE A 412 8.95 12.30 1.21
C ILE A 412 9.47 13.49 2.03
N MET A 413 10.15 13.22 3.15
CA MET A 413 10.72 14.23 4.03
C MET A 413 12.22 14.36 3.81
N ASN A 414 12.75 15.57 3.98
CA ASN A 414 14.17 15.87 3.95
C ASN A 414 14.48 16.98 4.97
N LYS A 415 15.75 17.39 5.07
CA LYS A 415 16.17 18.39 6.06
C LYS A 415 15.42 19.72 5.92
N ASP A 416 15.12 20.13 4.69
CA ASP A 416 14.48 21.41 4.38
C ASP A 416 12.97 21.38 4.64
N THR A 417 12.35 20.19 4.59
CA THR A 417 10.93 19.96 4.87
C THR A 417 10.65 19.45 6.28
N GLY A 418 11.64 19.50 7.19
CA GLY A 418 11.48 19.12 8.60
C GLY A 418 11.73 17.64 8.92
N GLY A 419 12.30 16.89 7.99
CA GLY A 419 12.65 15.47 8.11
C GLY A 419 13.78 15.17 9.10
N TRP A 420 13.60 14.11 9.88
CA TRP A 420 14.56 13.51 10.80
C TRP A 420 15.02 12.13 10.31
N ASN A 421 14.98 11.90 9.00
CA ASN A 421 15.25 10.60 8.37
C ASN A 421 16.58 9.99 8.79
N MET A 422 17.66 10.76 8.84
CA MET A 422 18.98 10.27 9.29
C MET A 422 18.95 9.79 10.74
N THR A 423 18.30 10.53 11.64
CA THR A 423 18.12 10.13 13.04
C THR A 423 17.28 8.86 13.12
N GLY A 424 16.16 8.80 12.39
CA GLY A 424 15.31 7.62 12.29
C GLY A 424 16.05 6.39 11.77
N LEU A 425 16.92 6.58 10.76
CA LEU A 425 17.74 5.55 10.16
C LEU A 425 18.76 5.00 11.17
N ILE A 426 19.49 5.85 11.88
CA ILE A 426 20.46 5.44 12.90
C ILE A 426 19.75 4.69 14.04
N VAL A 427 18.66 5.26 14.58
CA VAL A 427 17.88 4.64 15.66
C VAL A 427 17.28 3.31 15.22
N GLY A 428 16.73 3.24 14.00
CA GLY A 428 16.14 2.05 13.43
C GLY A 428 17.15 0.93 13.18
N VAL A 429 18.32 1.25 12.61
CA VAL A 429 19.41 0.27 12.41
C VAL A 429 19.94 -0.23 13.75
N ILE A 430 20.18 0.66 14.73
CA ILE A 430 20.64 0.24 16.06
C ILE A 430 19.61 -0.68 16.72
N SER A 431 18.33 -0.31 16.68
CA SER A 431 17.23 -1.13 17.21
C SER A 431 17.13 -2.49 16.49
N ALA A 432 17.30 -2.50 15.17
CA ALA A 432 17.35 -3.73 14.38
C ALA A 432 18.49 -4.64 14.85
N LEU A 433 19.71 -4.10 15.05
CA LEU A 433 20.88 -4.84 15.53
C LEU A 433 20.70 -5.46 16.92
N PHE A 434 19.90 -4.83 17.79
CA PHE A 434 19.56 -5.36 19.12
C PHE A 434 18.36 -6.31 19.12
N THR A 435 17.74 -6.57 17.97
CA THR A 435 16.67 -7.57 17.84
C THR A 435 17.20 -8.95 18.18
N ARG A 436 16.48 -9.65 19.04
CA ARG A 436 16.76 -11.04 19.39
C ARG A 436 15.48 -11.84 19.20
N LEU A 437 15.56 -12.98 18.54
CA LEU A 437 14.47 -13.95 18.51
C LEU A 437 14.90 -15.22 19.25
N PRO A 438 13.95 -15.92 19.92
CA PRO A 438 14.24 -17.21 20.51
C PRO A 438 14.53 -18.24 19.41
N ASN A 439 15.39 -19.21 19.71
CA ASN A 439 15.65 -20.31 18.78
C ASN A 439 14.32 -21.00 18.41
N PRO A 440 14.09 -21.30 17.11
CA PRO A 440 12.89 -21.98 16.68
C PRO A 440 12.83 -23.36 17.36
N ALA A 441 11.82 -23.58 18.21
CA ALA A 441 11.61 -24.88 18.82
C ALA A 441 11.07 -25.85 17.75
N PRO A 442 11.56 -27.10 17.68
CA PRO A 442 10.95 -28.11 16.82
C PRO A 442 9.49 -28.32 17.25
N LEU A 443 8.57 -28.25 16.30
CA LEU A 443 7.14 -28.51 16.51
C LEU A 443 6.97 -29.89 17.14
N SER A 444 6.46 -29.95 18.37
CA SER A 444 6.17 -31.22 19.04
C SER A 444 4.85 -31.79 18.48
N GLU A 445 4.87 -33.05 18.06
CA GLU A 445 3.68 -33.78 17.57
C GLU A 445 2.50 -33.80 18.57
N LYS A 446 2.74 -33.51 19.86
CA LYS A 446 1.68 -33.43 20.89
C LYS A 446 0.75 -32.22 20.75
N ASP A 447 1.16 -31.15 20.04
CA ASP A 447 0.35 -29.92 19.86
C ASP A 447 -0.72 -30.06 18.76
N ILE A 448 -0.76 -31.20 18.07
CA ILE A 448 -1.67 -31.50 16.95
C ILE A 448 -3.12 -31.76 17.41
N LYS A 449 -3.37 -31.95 18.71
CA LYS A 449 -4.72 -32.23 19.25
C LYS A 449 -5.61 -30.98 19.42
N ILE A 450 -5.08 -29.77 19.24
CA ILE A 450 -5.86 -28.54 19.30
C ILE A 450 -6.54 -28.30 17.95
N ARG A 451 -7.83 -27.99 17.95
CA ARG A 451 -8.58 -27.61 16.73
C ARG A 451 -7.83 -26.48 16.03
N LYS A 452 -7.36 -26.73 14.80
CA LYS A 452 -6.66 -25.71 14.02
C LYS A 452 -7.65 -24.60 13.64
N PRO A 453 -7.25 -23.32 13.78
CA PRO A 453 -8.08 -22.21 13.36
C PRO A 453 -8.34 -22.25 11.85
N SER A 454 -9.45 -21.65 11.42
CA SER A 454 -9.80 -21.50 10.00
C SER A 454 -8.76 -20.63 9.30
N PHE A 455 -8.13 -21.18 8.26
CA PHE A 455 -7.12 -20.46 7.47
C PHE A 455 -7.69 -19.17 6.87
N LEU A 456 -8.85 -19.27 6.22
CA LEU A 456 -9.45 -18.14 5.51
C LEU A 456 -9.93 -17.05 6.47
N LEU A 457 -10.64 -17.39 7.55
CA LEU A 457 -11.09 -16.41 8.55
C LEU A 457 -9.90 -15.73 9.24
N THR A 458 -8.83 -16.47 9.49
CA THR A 458 -7.61 -15.90 10.08
C THR A 458 -6.92 -14.93 9.12
N ALA A 459 -6.80 -15.31 7.84
CA ALA A 459 -6.16 -14.46 6.84
C ALA A 459 -6.96 -13.17 6.60
N MET A 460 -8.28 -13.31 6.38
CA MET A 460 -9.19 -12.18 6.19
C MET A 460 -9.18 -11.25 7.41
N GLY A 461 -9.37 -11.78 8.62
CA GLY A 461 -9.43 -10.95 9.81
C GLY A 461 -8.11 -10.28 10.19
N PHE A 462 -6.97 -10.95 9.99
CA PHE A 462 -5.66 -10.32 10.25
C PHE A 462 -5.35 -9.24 9.19
N GLY A 463 -5.61 -9.54 7.91
CA GLY A 463 -5.46 -8.56 6.83
C GLY A 463 -6.31 -7.31 7.05
N SER A 464 -7.58 -7.50 7.44
CA SER A 464 -8.50 -6.42 7.79
C SER A 464 -8.07 -5.64 9.04
N LEU A 465 -7.48 -6.30 10.05
CA LEU A 465 -6.94 -5.60 11.22
C LEU A 465 -5.82 -4.62 10.82
N ILE A 466 -4.86 -5.06 10.01
CA ILE A 466 -3.76 -4.21 9.53
C ILE A 466 -4.31 -3.04 8.69
N TYR A 467 -5.26 -3.31 7.80
CA TYR A 467 -5.96 -2.28 7.02
C TYR A 467 -6.67 -1.26 7.94
N SER A 468 -7.50 -1.72 8.87
CA SER A 468 -8.29 -0.87 9.76
C SER A 468 -7.42 0.02 10.65
N MET A 469 -6.28 -0.51 11.14
CA MET A 469 -5.28 0.30 11.84
C MET A 469 -4.64 1.34 10.94
N SER A 470 -4.26 0.94 9.72
CA SER A 470 -3.68 1.86 8.73
C SER A 470 -4.65 3.00 8.39
N ALA A 471 -5.91 2.67 8.14
CA ALA A 471 -6.95 3.59 7.69
C ALA A 471 -7.36 4.60 8.77
N MET A 472 -7.29 4.25 10.05
CA MET A 472 -7.93 5.04 11.12
C MET A 472 -7.00 5.47 12.25
N LEU A 473 -5.85 4.81 12.43
CA LEU A 473 -5.02 4.96 13.65
C LEU A 473 -3.57 5.38 13.34
N THR A 474 -3.20 5.58 12.09
CA THR A 474 -1.85 6.09 11.74
C THR A 474 -1.73 7.60 11.93
N ASP A 475 -2.83 8.31 12.15
CA ASP A 475 -2.85 9.70 12.58
C ASP A 475 -3.95 9.93 13.62
N SER A 476 -3.72 10.85 14.56
CA SER A 476 -4.68 11.15 15.63
C SER A 476 -5.91 11.92 15.15
N SER A 477 -5.82 12.58 13.99
CA SER A 477 -6.84 13.48 13.46
C SER A 477 -7.75 12.85 12.39
N THR A 478 -7.45 11.66 11.88
CA THR A 478 -8.29 10.99 10.86
C THR A 478 -9.74 10.79 11.31
N ILE A 479 -9.95 10.23 12.52
CA ILE A 479 -11.30 10.05 13.09
C ILE A 479 -11.94 11.41 13.41
N ILE A 480 -11.15 12.44 13.71
CA ILE A 480 -11.64 13.79 14.02
C ILE A 480 -12.20 14.43 12.74
N LEU A 481 -11.42 14.43 11.65
CA LEU A 481 -11.83 15.01 10.36
C LEU A 481 -12.96 14.21 9.70
N TRP A 482 -13.05 12.89 9.95
CA TRP A 482 -14.23 12.10 9.57
C TRP A 482 -15.55 12.63 10.18
N ASN A 483 -15.46 13.24 11.37
CA ASN A 483 -16.59 13.75 12.14
C ASN A 483 -16.75 15.28 12.07
N TRP A 484 -15.96 15.94 11.24
CA TRP A 484 -15.95 17.40 11.12
C TRP A 484 -17.17 17.93 10.33
N GLU A 485 -17.75 19.03 10.80
CA GLU A 485 -18.96 19.65 10.20
C GLU A 485 -18.81 21.16 10.00
N GLY A 486 -17.60 21.73 10.14
CA GLY A 486 -17.39 23.17 10.03
C GLY A 486 -17.73 23.96 11.29
N TYR A 487 -18.09 25.23 11.11
CA TYR A 487 -18.39 26.21 12.14
C TYR A 487 -19.90 26.45 12.30
N PRO A 488 -20.40 26.75 13.52
CA PRO A 488 -19.66 26.75 14.78
C PRO A 488 -19.21 25.34 15.18
N ILE A 489 -18.03 25.23 15.79
CA ILE A 489 -17.41 23.94 16.14
C ILE A 489 -18.30 23.18 17.13
N ARG A 490 -18.85 22.04 16.69
CA ARG A 490 -19.74 21.16 17.48
C ARG A 490 -19.12 19.80 17.82
N GLY A 491 -17.86 19.58 17.45
CA GLY A 491 -17.16 18.31 17.58
C GLY A 491 -15.73 18.45 18.08
N PRO A 492 -14.96 17.35 18.09
CA PRO A 492 -13.53 17.39 18.39
C PRO A 492 -12.78 18.19 17.30
N ILE A 493 -11.62 18.70 17.69
CA ILE A 493 -10.62 19.35 16.82
C ILE A 493 -9.26 18.68 16.99
N PRO A 494 -8.37 18.68 15.96
CA PRO A 494 -7.11 17.93 15.98
C PRO A 494 -6.26 18.16 17.23
N VAL A 495 -6.12 19.41 17.68
CA VAL A 495 -5.49 19.78 18.94
C VAL A 495 -6.53 20.46 19.83
N PRO A 496 -6.76 20.01 21.08
CA PRO A 496 -6.01 18.99 21.82
C PRO A 496 -6.57 17.56 21.69
N HIS A 497 -7.70 17.35 21.02
CA HIS A 497 -8.45 16.09 21.12
C HIS A 497 -7.76 14.89 20.48
N GLY A 498 -6.81 15.10 19.56
CA GLY A 498 -5.96 14.02 19.03
C GLY A 498 -5.25 13.23 20.13
N ALA A 499 -4.91 13.86 21.26
CA ALA A 499 -4.35 13.16 22.42
C ALA A 499 -5.32 12.14 23.02
N ILE A 500 -6.64 12.37 22.96
CA ILE A 500 -7.66 11.42 23.45
C ILE A 500 -7.64 10.14 22.59
N THR A 501 -7.49 10.28 21.26
CA THR A 501 -7.32 9.13 20.34
C THR A 501 -6.10 8.30 20.74
N LEU A 502 -4.95 8.96 20.97
CA LEU A 502 -3.69 8.31 21.31
C LEU A 502 -3.73 7.63 22.70
N ILE A 503 -4.37 8.28 23.68
CA ILE A 503 -4.62 7.70 25.02
C ILE A 503 -5.54 6.50 24.92
N THR A 504 -6.55 6.55 24.05
CA THR A 504 -7.50 5.45 23.82
C THR A 504 -6.80 4.24 23.22
N MET A 505 -5.86 4.45 22.28
CA MET A 505 -5.01 3.39 21.74
C MET A 505 -4.16 2.74 22.86
N CYS A 506 -3.52 3.55 23.71
CA CYS A 506 -2.76 3.07 24.87
C CYS A 506 -3.65 2.25 25.84
N ALA A 507 -4.86 2.74 26.13
CA ALA A 507 -5.81 2.03 26.99
C ALA A 507 -6.23 0.69 26.39
N GLY A 508 -6.57 0.66 25.09
CA GLY A 508 -6.90 -0.56 24.36
C GLY A 508 -5.78 -1.60 24.44
N SER A 509 -4.54 -1.18 24.20
CA SER A 509 -3.35 -2.02 24.34
C SER A 509 -3.18 -2.60 25.76
N PHE A 510 -3.34 -1.76 26.79
CA PHE A 510 -3.23 -2.21 28.18
C PHE A 510 -4.30 -3.26 28.54
N PHE A 511 -5.57 -2.96 28.24
CA PHE A 511 -6.68 -3.85 28.57
C PHE A 511 -6.71 -5.12 27.73
N GLY A 512 -6.21 -5.08 26.49
CA GLY A 512 -6.05 -6.24 25.61
C GLY A 512 -5.15 -7.31 26.22
N LEU A 513 -4.15 -6.90 27.01
CA LEU A 513 -3.27 -7.83 27.74
C LEU A 513 -3.79 -8.16 29.15
N TYR A 514 -4.29 -7.17 29.90
CA TYR A 514 -4.74 -7.35 31.29
C TYR A 514 -6.05 -8.14 31.43
N LYS A 515 -7.08 -7.82 30.63
CA LYS A 515 -8.42 -8.42 30.71
C LYS A 515 -8.81 -9.13 29.41
N TYR A 516 -7.89 -9.93 28.85
CA TYR A 516 -8.06 -10.56 27.53
C TYR A 516 -9.30 -11.46 27.37
N ASN A 517 -9.90 -11.98 28.45
CA ASN A 517 -11.10 -12.83 28.39
C ASN A 517 -12.39 -12.07 27.99
N GLY A 518 -12.40 -10.74 28.05
CA GLY A 518 -13.55 -9.91 27.69
C GLY A 518 -13.78 -9.71 26.19
N TYR A 519 -12.96 -10.32 25.33
CA TYR A 519 -12.86 -9.97 23.91
C TYR A 519 -14.17 -9.99 23.12
N LYS A 520 -15.10 -10.91 23.40
CA LYS A 520 -16.41 -10.93 22.72
C LYS A 520 -17.24 -9.69 23.06
N LYS A 521 -17.31 -9.32 24.34
CA LYS A 521 -18.05 -8.14 24.81
C LYS A 521 -17.45 -6.85 24.23
N VAL A 522 -16.12 -6.74 24.26
CA VAL A 522 -15.42 -5.59 23.67
C VAL A 522 -15.61 -5.55 22.16
N THR A 523 -15.72 -6.70 21.49
CA THR A 523 -16.01 -6.77 20.06
C THR A 523 -17.41 -6.28 19.72
N TYR A 524 -18.44 -6.62 20.50
CA TYR A 524 -19.76 -6.02 20.32
C TYR A 524 -19.73 -4.49 20.47
N ALA A 525 -19.00 -3.98 21.46
CA ALA A 525 -18.82 -2.54 21.64
C ALA A 525 -18.04 -1.89 20.48
N GLY A 526 -17.02 -2.56 19.94
CA GLY A 526 -16.25 -2.09 18.80
C GLY A 526 -17.06 -2.06 17.50
N VAL A 527 -17.89 -3.07 17.25
CA VAL A 527 -18.82 -3.12 16.10
C VAL A 527 -19.86 -2.01 16.22
N LEU A 528 -20.46 -1.84 17.40
CA LEU A 528 -21.38 -0.72 17.65
C LEU A 528 -20.66 0.63 17.49
N GLY A 529 -19.41 0.73 17.95
CA GLY A 529 -18.56 1.91 17.77
C GLY A 529 -18.34 2.25 16.30
N ALA A 530 -18.05 1.27 15.45
CA ALA A 530 -17.91 1.47 14.00
C ALA A 530 -19.22 1.93 13.34
N ILE A 531 -20.36 1.38 13.75
CA ILE A 531 -21.68 1.81 13.28
C ILE A 531 -21.95 3.27 13.70
N VAL A 532 -21.67 3.61 14.96
CA VAL A 532 -21.86 4.97 15.49
C VAL A 532 -20.92 5.97 14.80
N LEU A 533 -19.65 5.60 14.56
CA LEU A 533 -18.69 6.40 13.81
C LEU A 533 -19.18 6.72 12.39
N TYR A 534 -19.85 5.76 11.74
CA TYR A 534 -20.35 5.96 10.38
C TYR A 534 -21.66 6.76 10.34
N ALA A 535 -22.57 6.49 11.29
CA ALA A 535 -23.94 7.00 11.25
C ALA A 535 -24.11 8.40 11.87
N PHE A 536 -23.14 8.86 12.67
CA PHE A 536 -23.22 10.14 13.38
C PHE A 536 -21.95 10.96 13.16
N ASN A 537 -22.06 12.28 13.33
CA ASN A 537 -20.95 13.23 13.25
C ASN A 537 -20.64 13.85 14.62
N GLY A 538 -19.68 14.78 14.67
CA GLY A 538 -19.31 15.53 15.87
C GLY A 538 -18.87 14.63 17.03
N TRP A 539 -19.27 15.00 18.25
CA TRP A 539 -18.87 14.26 19.46
C TRP A 539 -19.39 12.82 19.52
N LEU A 540 -20.61 12.56 19.04
CA LEU A 540 -21.21 11.23 19.10
C LEU A 540 -20.48 10.25 18.17
N GLY A 541 -20.23 10.66 16.93
CA GLY A 541 -19.45 9.85 15.99
C GLY A 541 -17.99 9.68 16.46
N TYR A 542 -17.39 10.70 17.07
CA TYR A 542 -16.06 10.59 17.68
C TYR A 542 -16.02 9.56 18.83
N ILE A 543 -17.02 9.53 19.72
CA ILE A 543 -17.13 8.51 20.77
C ILE A 543 -17.24 7.10 20.16
N GLY A 544 -18.00 6.94 19.08
CA GLY A 544 -18.05 5.71 18.29
C GLY A 544 -16.66 5.32 17.76
N GLY A 545 -15.94 6.29 17.20
CA GLY A 545 -14.56 6.12 16.74
C GLY A 545 -13.58 5.73 17.84
N MET A 546 -13.73 6.28 19.05
CA MET A 546 -12.92 5.89 20.21
C MET A 546 -13.21 4.45 20.65
N ALA A 547 -14.47 4.03 20.66
CA ALA A 547 -14.82 2.63 20.94
C ALA A 547 -14.24 1.67 19.88
N TYR A 548 -14.26 2.07 18.61
CA TYR A 548 -13.64 1.33 17.52
C TYR A 548 -12.11 1.26 17.64
N ALA A 549 -11.43 2.39 17.87
CA ALA A 549 -9.98 2.46 18.06
C ALA A 549 -9.52 1.62 19.26
N PHE A 550 -10.24 1.72 20.39
CA PHE A 550 -10.02 0.89 21.57
C PHE A 550 -10.13 -0.59 21.24
N TRP A 551 -11.18 -0.98 20.51
CA TRP A 551 -11.42 -2.37 20.13
C TRP A 551 -10.28 -2.92 19.28
N LEU A 552 -9.86 -2.22 18.20
CA LEU A 552 -8.76 -2.65 17.33
C LEU A 552 -7.48 -2.91 18.14
N CYS A 553 -7.10 -1.97 19.01
CA CYS A 553 -5.92 -2.10 19.87
C CYS A 553 -6.07 -3.25 20.90
N TYR A 554 -7.26 -3.42 21.45
CA TYR A 554 -7.58 -4.46 22.43
C TYR A 554 -7.50 -5.88 21.85
N ILE A 555 -8.03 -6.11 20.64
CA ILE A 555 -8.05 -7.46 20.03
C ILE A 555 -6.75 -7.84 19.34
N THR A 556 -5.79 -6.92 19.19
CA THR A 556 -4.54 -7.19 18.47
C THR A 556 -3.75 -8.38 19.03
N PRO A 557 -3.56 -8.55 20.36
CA PRO A 557 -2.89 -9.72 20.92
C PRO A 557 -3.58 -11.04 20.59
N LEU A 558 -4.92 -11.02 20.50
CA LEU A 558 -5.72 -12.18 20.10
C LEU A 558 -5.47 -12.52 18.63
N CYS A 559 -5.52 -11.52 17.73
CA CYS A 559 -5.30 -11.73 16.30
C CYS A 559 -3.88 -12.22 15.99
N PHE A 560 -2.86 -11.62 16.63
CA PHE A 560 -1.46 -12.04 16.51
C PHE A 560 -1.25 -13.48 17.01
N HIS A 561 -1.88 -13.84 18.14
CA HIS A 561 -1.85 -15.22 18.61
C HIS A 561 -2.48 -16.17 17.60
N HIS A 562 -3.66 -15.84 17.08
CA HIS A 562 -4.42 -16.69 16.17
C HIS A 562 -3.67 -16.95 14.84
N VAL A 563 -3.14 -15.89 14.21
CA VAL A 563 -2.38 -16.01 12.95
C VAL A 563 -1.11 -16.82 13.11
N SER A 564 -0.45 -16.72 14.28
CA SER A 564 0.78 -17.45 14.57
C SER A 564 0.63 -18.97 14.67
N LYS A 565 -0.60 -19.51 14.83
CA LYS A 565 -0.86 -20.95 14.97
C LYS A 565 -0.95 -21.71 13.65
N HIS A 566 -0.84 -21.03 12.51
CA HIS A 566 -0.85 -21.67 11.21
C HIS A 566 0.51 -22.25 10.84
N THR A 567 0.50 -23.44 10.22
CA THR A 567 1.74 -24.17 9.88
C THR A 567 2.46 -23.59 8.66
N SER A 568 1.72 -22.98 7.72
CA SER A 568 2.29 -22.37 6.52
C SER A 568 2.46 -20.87 6.72
N LEU A 569 3.64 -20.47 7.21
CA LEU A 569 4.01 -19.08 7.48
C LEU A 569 3.87 -18.20 6.23
N GLY A 570 4.50 -18.57 5.12
CA GLY A 570 4.44 -17.74 3.90
C GLY A 570 3.02 -17.58 3.35
N ALA A 571 2.22 -18.66 3.35
CA ALA A 571 0.87 -18.62 2.79
C ALA A 571 -0.09 -17.79 3.63
N ILE A 572 -0.11 -17.95 4.96
CA ILE A 572 -1.08 -17.23 5.80
C ILE A 572 -0.87 -15.72 5.74
N PHE A 573 0.38 -15.26 5.78
CA PHE A 573 0.70 -13.83 5.72
C PHE A 573 0.53 -13.27 4.31
N CYS A 574 0.93 -14.00 3.26
CA CYS A 574 0.68 -13.57 1.88
C CYS A 574 -0.81 -13.34 1.62
N VAL A 575 -1.68 -14.28 2.03
CA VAL A 575 -3.13 -14.13 1.86
C VAL A 575 -3.68 -13.03 2.77
N SER A 576 -3.14 -12.85 3.97
CA SER A 576 -3.56 -11.75 4.86
C SER A 576 -3.27 -10.38 4.23
N PHE A 577 -2.04 -10.17 3.74
CA PHE A 577 -1.66 -8.92 3.07
C PHE A 577 -2.39 -8.72 1.74
N LEU A 578 -2.78 -9.80 1.05
CA LEU A 578 -3.67 -9.71 -0.10
C LEU A 578 -5.02 -9.07 0.27
N PHE A 579 -5.64 -9.49 1.38
CA PHE A 579 -6.86 -8.83 1.88
C PHE A 579 -6.61 -7.40 2.31
N THR A 580 -5.45 -7.09 2.91
CA THR A 580 -5.06 -5.71 3.23
C THR A 580 -4.96 -4.85 1.97
N ILE A 581 -4.33 -5.35 0.89
CA ILE A 581 -4.23 -4.65 -0.40
C ILE A 581 -5.63 -4.45 -0.99
N ILE A 582 -6.46 -5.50 -1.04
CA ILE A 582 -7.83 -5.41 -1.57
C ILE A 582 -8.61 -4.32 -0.84
N LEU A 583 -8.63 -4.33 0.49
CA LEU A 583 -9.34 -3.30 1.27
C LEU A 583 -8.73 -1.90 1.09
N SER A 584 -7.41 -1.80 0.94
CA SER A 584 -6.74 -0.52 0.67
C SER A 584 -7.13 0.02 -0.71
N LEU A 585 -7.18 -0.82 -1.75
CA LEU A 585 -7.65 -0.44 -3.08
C LEU A 585 -9.13 -0.07 -3.07
N MET A 586 -9.97 -0.84 -2.38
CA MET A 586 -11.38 -0.49 -2.18
C MET A 586 -11.53 0.89 -1.52
N HIS A 587 -10.67 1.22 -0.54
CA HIS A 587 -10.62 2.53 0.10
C HIS A 587 -10.17 3.66 -0.83
N VAL A 588 -9.44 3.37 -1.91
CA VAL A 588 -9.14 4.35 -2.98
C VAL A 588 -10.34 4.52 -3.89
N TRP A 589 -10.96 3.40 -4.28
CA TRP A 589 -12.06 3.38 -5.26
C TRP A 589 -13.32 4.10 -4.77
N VAL A 590 -13.49 4.34 -3.47
CA VAL A 590 -14.65 5.13 -2.99
C VAL A 590 -14.59 6.60 -3.41
N VAL A 591 -13.41 7.13 -3.75
CA VAL A 591 -13.20 8.52 -4.18
C VAL A 591 -12.65 8.60 -5.62
N ALA A 592 -11.67 7.76 -5.98
CA ALA A 592 -11.05 7.76 -7.31
C ALA A 592 -11.85 6.94 -8.35
N TYR A 593 -13.16 6.75 -8.15
CA TYR A 593 -13.98 5.84 -8.95
C TYR A 593 -14.04 6.24 -10.43
N ALA A 594 -13.80 7.51 -10.77
CA ALA A 594 -13.74 8.01 -12.14
C ALA A 594 -12.48 7.53 -12.90
N PHE A 595 -11.39 7.23 -12.19
CA PHE A 595 -10.08 6.95 -12.79
C PHE A 595 -9.70 5.46 -12.87
N VAL A 596 -10.46 4.59 -12.23
CA VAL A 596 -10.08 3.19 -12.02
C VAL A 596 -11.10 2.23 -12.62
N PRO A 597 -10.66 1.19 -13.36
CA PRO A 597 -11.57 0.16 -13.88
C PRO A 597 -12.36 -0.51 -12.75
N GLY A 598 -13.69 -0.52 -12.86
CA GLY A 598 -14.59 -1.05 -11.83
C GLY A 598 -14.83 -0.11 -10.64
N GLY A 599 -14.24 1.09 -10.63
CA GLY A 599 -14.45 2.14 -9.64
C GLY A 599 -15.92 2.45 -9.34
N PRO A 600 -16.82 2.56 -10.35
CA PRO A 600 -18.24 2.83 -10.11
C PRO A 600 -18.95 1.84 -9.17
N LEU A 601 -18.43 0.62 -8.99
CA LEU A 601 -18.99 -0.38 -8.07
C LEU A 601 -18.88 0.04 -6.58
N LEU A 602 -17.89 0.88 -6.24
CA LEU A 602 -17.65 1.36 -4.89
C LEU A 602 -17.76 2.87 -4.74
N ARG A 603 -18.25 3.57 -5.77
CA ARG A 603 -18.52 5.01 -5.75
C ARG A 603 -19.25 5.40 -4.47
N GLU A 604 -18.60 6.19 -3.63
CA GLU A 604 -19.16 6.74 -2.39
C GLU A 604 -19.54 5.67 -1.33
N ARG A 605 -19.00 4.44 -1.43
CA ARG A 605 -19.35 3.29 -0.57
C ARG A 605 -18.36 2.99 0.55
N SER A 606 -17.99 4.01 1.33
CA SER A 606 -17.16 3.81 2.54
C SER A 606 -17.85 2.93 3.59
N ASP A 607 -19.19 2.85 3.59
CA ASP A 607 -19.96 1.91 4.41
C ASP A 607 -19.56 0.45 4.14
N ILE A 608 -19.42 0.08 2.87
CA ILE A 608 -19.06 -1.27 2.46
C ILE A 608 -17.64 -1.59 2.93
N VAL A 609 -16.69 -0.68 2.72
CA VAL A 609 -15.28 -0.91 3.09
C VAL A 609 -15.12 -1.04 4.61
N LEU A 610 -15.72 -0.13 5.38
CA LEU A 610 -15.71 -0.20 6.84
C LEU A 610 -16.42 -1.47 7.33
N GLY A 611 -17.64 -1.75 6.83
CA GLY A 611 -18.44 -2.91 7.21
C GLY A 611 -17.73 -4.24 6.92
N LEU A 612 -17.16 -4.41 5.71
CA LEU A 612 -16.41 -5.61 5.36
C LEU A 612 -15.18 -5.80 6.25
N SER A 613 -14.41 -4.73 6.50
CA SER A 613 -13.23 -4.82 7.38
C SER A 613 -13.62 -5.30 8.78
N VAL A 614 -14.70 -4.75 9.36
CA VAL A 614 -15.25 -5.13 10.66
C VAL A 614 -15.72 -6.59 10.65
N LEU A 615 -16.50 -7.00 9.66
CA LEU A 615 -17.03 -8.36 9.55
C LEU A 615 -15.92 -9.41 9.45
N MET A 616 -14.87 -9.14 8.68
CA MET A 616 -13.71 -10.02 8.54
C MET A 616 -12.94 -10.17 9.86
N ILE A 617 -12.74 -9.06 10.59
CA ILE A 617 -12.11 -9.09 11.93
C ILE A 617 -12.97 -9.89 12.91
N VAL A 618 -14.29 -9.67 12.93
CA VAL A 618 -15.24 -10.42 13.76
C VAL A 618 -15.16 -11.91 13.46
N GLY A 619 -15.10 -12.30 12.18
CA GLY A 619 -14.94 -13.70 11.77
C GLY A 619 -13.73 -14.39 12.42
N LEU A 620 -12.58 -13.72 12.47
CA LEU A 620 -11.38 -14.21 13.17
C LEU A 620 -11.61 -14.29 14.68
N VAL A 621 -12.16 -13.22 15.28
CA VAL A 621 -12.36 -13.15 16.74
C VAL A 621 -13.29 -14.25 17.26
N TYR A 622 -14.31 -14.65 16.48
CA TYR A 622 -15.23 -15.71 16.88
C TYR A 622 -14.69 -17.13 16.68
N ASP A 623 -13.73 -17.31 15.77
CA ASP A 623 -13.01 -18.58 15.58
C ASP A 623 -11.97 -18.82 16.71
N TYR A 624 -11.53 -17.76 17.38
CA TYR A 624 -10.50 -17.80 18.41
C TYR A 624 -10.87 -18.64 19.64
N GLN A 625 -9.91 -19.45 20.08
CA GLN A 625 -9.98 -20.23 21.32
C GLN A 625 -9.00 -19.66 22.37
N PRO A 626 -9.48 -19.15 23.51
CA PRO A 626 -8.62 -18.58 24.53
C PRO A 626 -7.79 -19.66 25.23
N LEU A 627 -6.49 -19.39 25.39
CA LEU A 627 -5.58 -20.16 26.24
C LEU A 627 -5.31 -19.42 27.56
N GLU A 628 -5.14 -20.19 28.63
CA GLU A 628 -4.74 -19.67 29.94
C GLU A 628 -3.32 -19.09 29.89
N VAL A 629 -3.14 -17.92 30.53
CA VAL A 629 -1.86 -17.24 30.67
C VAL A 629 -1.46 -17.24 32.13
N ASN A 630 -0.17 -17.47 32.41
CA ASN A 630 0.34 -17.43 33.78
C ASN A 630 0.20 -16.02 34.38
N SER A 631 -0.61 -15.91 35.44
CA SER A 631 -0.94 -14.62 36.07
C SER A 631 0.28 -13.89 36.65
N LYS A 632 1.24 -14.58 37.26
CA LYS A 632 2.43 -13.92 37.85
C LYS A 632 3.32 -13.28 36.78
N GLN A 633 3.53 -14.00 35.67
CA GLN A 633 4.35 -13.51 34.56
C GLN A 633 3.67 -12.33 33.85
N LEU A 634 2.34 -12.41 33.68
CA LEU A 634 1.52 -11.32 33.13
C LEU A 634 1.68 -10.01 33.91
N HIS A 635 1.61 -10.04 35.25
CA HIS A 635 1.77 -8.83 36.08
C HIS A 635 3.17 -8.19 35.93
N SER A 636 4.23 -9.01 35.79
CA SER A 636 5.60 -8.53 35.58
C SER A 636 5.75 -7.82 34.23
N VAL A 637 5.18 -8.39 33.16
CA VAL A 637 5.16 -7.80 31.82
C VAL A 637 4.37 -6.49 31.81
N LEU A 638 3.15 -6.50 32.38
CA LEU A 638 2.29 -5.33 32.45
C LEU A 638 2.96 -4.15 33.16
N ARG A 639 3.69 -4.39 34.25
CA ARG A 639 4.44 -3.32 34.94
C ARG A 639 5.48 -2.67 34.05
N LYS A 640 6.16 -3.44 33.19
CA LYS A 640 7.19 -2.92 32.29
C LYS A 640 6.58 -2.16 31.11
N LEU A 641 5.49 -2.69 30.54
CA LEU A 641 4.72 -2.00 29.50
C LEU A 641 4.02 -0.73 30.03
N ALA A 642 3.64 -0.70 31.30
CA ALA A 642 3.05 0.48 31.93
C ALA A 642 3.98 1.71 31.83
N ASN A 643 5.30 1.53 31.88
CA ASN A 643 6.24 2.64 31.71
C ASN A 643 6.13 3.26 30.31
N HIS A 644 6.10 2.43 29.26
CA HIS A 644 5.90 2.91 27.88
C HIS A 644 4.53 3.57 27.72
N LEU A 645 3.48 2.95 28.23
CA LEU A 645 2.11 3.49 28.16
C LEU A 645 1.99 4.85 28.86
N VAL A 646 2.55 4.99 30.06
CA VAL A 646 2.57 6.27 30.79
C VAL A 646 3.39 7.30 30.03
N LEU A 647 4.56 6.94 29.50
CA LEU A 647 5.38 7.85 28.70
C LEU A 647 4.63 8.34 27.46
N LEU A 648 4.01 7.45 26.68
CA LEU A 648 3.27 7.81 25.47
C LEU A 648 2.04 8.67 25.77
N THR A 649 1.32 8.37 26.86
CA THR A 649 0.20 9.20 27.34
C THR A 649 0.67 10.59 27.75
N LEU A 650 1.73 10.69 28.56
CA LEU A 650 2.29 11.98 28.99
C LEU A 650 2.81 12.78 27.80
N LEU A 651 3.48 12.13 26.85
CA LEU A 651 3.96 12.75 25.63
C LEU A 651 2.79 13.29 24.78
N SER A 652 1.71 12.51 24.64
CA SER A 652 0.49 12.94 23.93
C SER A 652 -0.14 14.17 24.59
N CYS A 653 -0.28 14.15 25.92
CA CYS A 653 -0.80 15.30 26.68
C CYS A 653 0.11 16.52 26.57
N TRP A 654 1.43 16.33 26.65
CA TRP A 654 2.41 17.41 26.54
C TRP A 654 2.38 18.05 25.15
N ILE A 655 2.35 17.26 24.08
CA ILE A 655 2.25 17.79 22.71
C ILE A 655 0.94 18.56 22.51
N ALA A 656 -0.19 18.01 22.98
CA ALA A 656 -1.47 18.70 22.90
C ALA A 656 -1.45 20.05 23.63
N PHE A 657 -0.82 20.10 24.81
CA PHE A 657 -0.64 21.34 25.56
C PHE A 657 0.30 22.31 24.83
N ALA A 658 1.45 21.82 24.33
CA ALA A 658 2.45 22.63 23.65
C ALA A 658 1.97 23.23 22.31
N ARG A 659 1.08 22.52 21.60
CA ARG A 659 0.47 22.95 20.34
C ARG A 659 -0.86 23.71 20.52
N SER A 660 -1.35 23.88 21.75
CA SER A 660 -2.57 24.65 21.97
C SER A 660 -2.30 26.12 21.65
N ASN A 661 -2.93 26.65 20.59
CA ASN A 661 -2.79 28.05 20.23
C ASN A 661 -3.71 28.92 21.10
N PHE A 662 -3.14 29.89 21.82
CA PHE A 662 -3.88 30.83 22.67
C PHE A 662 -4.02 32.23 22.04
N GLU A 663 -3.31 32.51 20.95
CA GLU A 663 -3.34 33.81 20.31
C GLU A 663 -4.46 33.91 19.28
N LYS A 664 -5.09 35.08 19.22
CA LYS A 664 -6.14 35.35 18.23
C LYS A 664 -5.49 35.77 16.92
N PRO A 665 -5.87 35.15 15.78
CA PRO A 665 -5.48 35.59 14.44
C PRO A 665 -5.65 37.09 14.22
N LYS A 666 -4.70 37.71 13.52
CA LYS A 666 -4.72 39.13 13.17
C LYS A 666 -4.49 39.31 11.67
N PRO A 667 -5.30 40.12 10.97
CA PRO A 667 -5.11 40.42 9.56
C PRO A 667 -3.93 41.38 9.34
N TYR A 668 -3.37 41.37 8.12
CA TYR A 668 -2.14 42.10 7.79
C TYR A 668 -2.34 43.62 7.69
N HIS A 669 -3.50 44.07 7.15
CA HIS A 669 -3.74 45.48 6.82
C HIS A 669 -4.99 46.07 7.48
N PRO A 670 -5.05 46.14 8.82
CA PRO A 670 -6.24 46.60 9.53
C PRO A 670 -6.52 48.10 9.35
N LYS A 671 -5.50 48.92 9.06
CA LYS A 671 -5.64 50.38 8.91
C LYS A 671 -6.46 50.75 7.67
N SER A 672 -6.15 50.09 6.56
CA SER A 672 -6.88 50.27 5.30
C SER A 672 -8.09 49.33 5.15
N ARG A 673 -8.42 48.54 6.19
CA ARG A 673 -9.52 47.54 6.19
C ARG A 673 -9.45 46.60 4.98
N ILE A 674 -8.26 46.15 4.63
CA ILE A 674 -8.06 45.27 3.47
C ILE A 674 -8.19 43.82 3.90
N MET A 675 -8.84 43.03 3.06
CA MET A 675 -8.77 41.59 3.05
C MET A 675 -8.02 41.16 1.79
N THR A 676 -6.85 40.55 1.97
CA THR A 676 -6.14 39.86 0.89
C THR A 676 -6.64 38.42 0.82
N ALA A 677 -7.34 38.05 -0.25
CA ALA A 677 -7.91 36.72 -0.43
C ALA A 677 -7.22 35.99 -1.59
N GLY A 678 -6.89 34.71 -1.42
CA GLY A 678 -6.24 33.91 -2.45
C GLY A 678 -6.82 32.50 -2.61
N ILE A 679 -6.59 31.90 -3.77
CA ILE A 679 -6.96 30.51 -4.09
C ILE A 679 -5.71 29.77 -4.56
N TRP A 680 -5.61 28.50 -4.19
CA TRP A 680 -4.52 27.65 -4.65
C TRP A 680 -4.88 26.16 -4.68
N THR A 681 -4.68 25.50 -5.81
CA THR A 681 -4.69 24.03 -5.92
C THR A 681 -3.31 23.45 -5.60
N ILE A 682 -3.23 22.60 -4.58
CA ILE A 682 -1.96 22.30 -3.90
C ILE A 682 -1.43 20.88 -4.13
N HIS A 683 -2.01 20.11 -5.05
CA HIS A 683 -1.54 18.76 -5.39
C HIS A 683 -1.30 17.88 -4.15
N PHE A 684 -2.24 17.93 -3.19
CA PHE A 684 -2.20 17.19 -1.93
C PHE A 684 -0.93 17.42 -1.08
N GLY A 685 -0.19 18.51 -1.31
CA GLY A 685 1.04 18.86 -0.58
C GLY A 685 2.26 18.03 -0.98
N LEU A 686 2.37 17.62 -2.25
CA LEU A 686 3.57 17.01 -2.84
C LEU A 686 4.09 17.89 -3.98
N ASP A 687 5.39 18.19 -3.97
CA ASP A 687 6.03 18.94 -5.05
C ASP A 687 6.42 18.05 -6.25
N ASN A 688 6.95 18.67 -7.31
CA ASN A 688 7.35 18.00 -8.55
C ASN A 688 8.44 16.92 -8.38
N ASP A 689 9.07 16.83 -7.22
CA ASP A 689 10.11 15.85 -6.90
C ASP A 689 9.67 14.90 -5.76
N MET A 690 8.36 14.82 -5.51
CA MET A 690 7.71 13.99 -4.49
C MET A 690 8.15 14.35 -3.06
N TRP A 691 8.48 15.61 -2.79
CA TRP A 691 8.74 16.11 -1.43
C TRP A 691 7.51 16.74 -0.83
N ALA A 692 7.41 16.67 0.50
CA ALA A 692 6.38 17.38 1.25
C ALA A 692 6.54 18.91 1.09
N SER A 693 5.50 19.62 0.66
CA SER A 693 5.60 21.04 0.26
C SER A 693 5.00 22.05 1.24
N GLU A 694 4.46 21.61 2.38
CA GLU A 694 3.65 22.43 3.29
C GLU A 694 4.43 23.61 3.89
N HIS A 695 5.75 23.45 4.11
CA HIS A 695 6.65 24.52 4.54
C HIS A 695 6.74 25.66 3.52
N ARG A 696 6.92 25.29 2.24
CA ARG A 696 7.05 26.26 1.15
C ARG A 696 5.71 26.94 0.88
N MET A 697 4.61 26.18 0.97
CA MET A 697 3.25 26.71 0.88
C MET A 697 2.99 27.75 1.97
N ARG A 698 3.29 27.43 3.23
CA ARG A 698 3.20 28.37 4.36
C ARG A 698 3.98 29.65 4.08
N ASP A 699 5.24 29.52 3.64
CA ASP A 699 6.10 30.67 3.38
C ASP A 699 5.56 31.56 2.27
N LEU A 700 4.96 30.98 1.22
CA LEU A 700 4.32 31.73 0.16
C LEU A 700 3.05 32.45 0.64
N ILE A 701 2.17 31.75 1.39
CA ILE A 701 0.94 32.34 1.96
C ILE A 701 1.29 33.52 2.88
N LYS A 702 2.36 33.39 3.67
CA LYS A 702 2.88 34.44 4.54
C LYS A 702 3.43 35.61 3.74
N ASP A 703 4.32 35.34 2.79
CA ASP A 703 5.01 36.36 2.02
C ASP A 703 4.04 37.14 1.10
N LEU A 704 2.91 36.53 0.71
CA LEU A 704 1.82 37.19 0.00
C LEU A 704 0.86 37.98 0.89
N GLU A 705 1.03 37.91 2.21
CA GLU A 705 0.17 38.56 3.19
C GLU A 705 -1.32 38.17 3.02
N LEU A 706 -1.58 36.89 2.74
CA LEU A 706 -2.95 36.39 2.58
C LEU A 706 -3.68 36.36 3.93
N ASP A 707 -4.80 37.08 4.00
CA ASP A 707 -5.71 37.06 5.15
C ASP A 707 -6.68 35.89 5.05
N VAL A 708 -7.14 35.55 3.85
CA VAL A 708 -8.06 34.44 3.58
C VAL A 708 -7.50 33.62 2.43
N VAL A 709 -7.44 32.30 2.56
CA VAL A 709 -6.99 31.42 1.49
C VAL A 709 -7.84 30.17 1.38
N GLY A 710 -8.30 29.88 0.17
CA GLY A 710 -8.87 28.60 -0.21
C GLY A 710 -7.78 27.67 -0.72
N LEU A 711 -7.68 26.46 -0.17
CA LEU A 711 -6.79 25.41 -0.67
C LEU A 711 -7.63 24.29 -1.28
N LEU A 712 -7.31 23.86 -2.49
CA LEU A 712 -8.01 22.78 -3.19
C LEU A 712 -7.11 21.56 -3.32
N GLU A 713 -7.70 20.36 -3.46
CA GLU A 713 -6.98 19.09 -3.34
C GLU A 713 -6.34 18.94 -1.96
N SER A 714 -7.13 19.27 -0.93
CA SER A 714 -6.68 19.34 0.46
C SER A 714 -7.04 18.11 1.30
N ASP A 715 -7.87 17.18 0.81
CA ASP A 715 -8.21 15.95 1.55
C ASP A 715 -7.00 15.00 1.53
N THR A 716 -6.28 14.98 2.64
CA THR A 716 -5.10 14.13 2.82
C THR A 716 -5.28 13.08 3.93
N GLN A 717 -6.50 12.90 4.44
CA GLN A 717 -6.83 11.96 5.53
C GLN A 717 -7.18 10.55 5.03
N ARG A 718 -6.58 10.14 3.91
CA ARG A 718 -6.70 8.79 3.35
C ARG A 718 -5.35 8.11 3.31
N ILE A 719 -5.36 6.77 3.25
CA ILE A 719 -4.13 5.95 3.22
C ILE A 719 -3.19 6.37 2.08
N ILE A 720 -3.73 6.71 0.91
CA ILE A 720 -2.94 7.14 -0.26
C ILE A 720 -2.32 8.53 -0.11
N MET A 721 -2.72 9.32 0.88
CA MET A 721 -2.06 10.57 1.24
C MET A 721 -1.37 10.50 2.60
N GLY A 722 -1.17 9.28 3.14
CA GLY A 722 -0.47 9.06 4.40
C GLY A 722 -1.28 9.41 5.66
N ASN A 723 -2.59 9.68 5.54
CA ASN A 723 -3.46 10.18 6.61
C ASN A 723 -2.89 11.44 7.29
N ARG A 724 -2.70 12.52 6.55
CA ARG A 724 -2.17 13.79 7.06
C ARG A 724 -3.20 14.91 6.93
N ASP A 725 -2.86 16.07 7.46
CA ASP A 725 -3.61 17.30 7.43
C ASP A 725 -2.63 18.47 7.32
N LEU A 726 -2.40 18.88 6.07
CA LEU A 726 -1.53 19.97 5.67
C LEU A 726 -1.93 21.32 6.25
N THR A 727 -3.19 21.49 6.68
CA THR A 727 -3.68 22.78 7.16
C THR A 727 -3.20 23.10 8.58
N GLN A 728 -2.92 22.09 9.42
CA GLN A 728 -2.58 22.32 10.83
C GLN A 728 -1.34 23.18 11.00
N ARG A 729 -0.28 22.89 10.22
CA ARG A 729 0.95 23.66 10.32
C ARG A 729 0.77 25.09 9.86
N ILE A 730 0.13 25.27 8.71
CA ILE A 730 -0.12 26.58 8.12
C ILE A 730 -0.98 27.42 9.10
N ALA A 731 -2.05 26.84 9.62
CA ALA A 731 -2.94 27.52 10.56
C ALA A 731 -2.27 27.86 11.89
N GLU A 732 -1.44 26.97 12.45
CA GLU A 732 -0.74 27.22 13.72
C GLU A 732 0.40 28.24 13.55
N GLU A 733 1.27 28.09 12.55
CA GLU A 733 2.43 28.97 12.36
C GLU A 733 2.07 30.34 11.77
N LEU A 734 0.95 30.42 11.02
CA LEU A 734 0.43 31.69 10.50
C LEU A 734 -0.74 32.22 11.33
N GLU A 735 -1.08 31.63 12.48
CA GLU A 735 -2.18 32.08 13.33
C GLU A 735 -3.47 32.32 12.52
N MET A 736 -4.06 31.27 11.96
CA MET A 736 -5.30 31.33 11.18
C MET A 736 -6.35 30.41 11.77
N TYR A 737 -7.62 30.82 11.67
CA TYR A 737 -8.76 29.91 11.76
C TYR A 737 -8.75 28.97 10.56
N VAL A 738 -9.25 27.76 10.73
CA VAL A 738 -9.29 26.76 9.67
C VAL A 738 -10.62 26.03 9.66
N ASP A 739 -11.25 26.00 8.49
CA ASP A 739 -12.22 24.98 8.14
C ASP A 739 -11.54 23.94 7.25
N PHE A 740 -11.47 22.71 7.73
CA PHE A 740 -10.83 21.59 7.04
C PHE A 740 -11.59 21.13 5.79
N GLY A 741 -12.85 21.56 5.63
CA GLY A 741 -13.74 21.12 4.58
C GLY A 741 -14.39 19.76 4.81
N PRO A 742 -15.05 19.20 3.78
CA PRO A 742 -15.69 17.89 3.88
C PRO A 742 -14.69 16.80 4.31
N GLY A 743 -15.07 15.99 5.31
CA GLY A 743 -14.23 14.89 5.78
C GLY A 743 -14.01 13.78 4.74
N PRO A 744 -13.06 12.86 4.98
CA PRO A 744 -12.73 11.77 4.04
C PRO A 744 -13.91 10.80 3.76
N ASN A 745 -14.94 10.80 4.60
CA ASN A 745 -16.19 10.05 4.39
C ASN A 745 -17.17 10.74 3.43
N LYS A 746 -16.83 11.91 2.89
CA LYS A 746 -17.63 12.67 1.92
C LYS A 746 -17.16 12.49 0.48
N HIS A 747 -16.11 11.69 0.27
CA HIS A 747 -15.68 11.21 -1.06
C HIS A 747 -15.32 12.32 -2.05
N THR A 748 -14.74 13.42 -1.57
CA THR A 748 -14.22 14.52 -2.40
C THR A 748 -12.70 14.56 -2.34
N TRP A 749 -12.07 15.28 -3.26
CA TRP A 749 -10.63 15.61 -3.20
C TRP A 749 -10.28 16.71 -2.19
N GLY A 750 -11.29 17.29 -1.54
CA GLY A 750 -11.14 18.27 -0.48
C GLY A 750 -11.04 19.71 -0.99
N ALA A 751 -11.53 20.60 -0.13
CA ALA A 751 -11.31 22.03 -0.17
C ALA A 751 -11.15 22.49 1.28
N ALA A 752 -10.21 23.37 1.58
CA ALA A 752 -10.01 23.93 2.91
C ALA A 752 -10.05 25.45 2.86
N LEU A 753 -10.49 26.08 3.94
CA LEU A 753 -10.52 27.53 4.11
C LEU A 753 -9.67 27.91 5.32
N LEU A 754 -8.65 28.73 5.12
CA LEU A 754 -7.90 29.35 6.21
C LEU A 754 -8.19 30.85 6.25
N SER A 755 -8.34 31.41 7.44
CA SER A 755 -8.71 32.81 7.62
C SER A 755 -8.06 33.45 8.84
N LYS A 756 -7.50 34.65 8.68
CA LYS A 756 -7.11 35.56 9.77
C LYS A 756 -8.32 36.19 10.46
N PHE A 757 -9.48 36.17 9.81
CA PHE A 757 -10.75 36.64 10.36
C PHE A 757 -11.54 35.49 11.01
N PRO A 758 -12.23 35.70 12.13
CA PRO A 758 -13.05 34.66 12.76
C PRO A 758 -14.09 34.06 11.80
N ILE A 759 -14.08 32.73 11.68
CA ILE A 759 -15.13 31.99 10.98
C ILE A 759 -16.32 31.84 11.95
N LEU A 760 -17.45 32.47 11.63
CA LEU A 760 -18.64 32.43 12.49
C LEU A 760 -19.52 31.21 12.20
N ASN A 761 -19.67 30.90 10.92
CA ASN A 761 -20.45 29.78 10.42
C ASN A 761 -19.83 29.27 9.13
N SER A 762 -19.91 27.96 8.90
CA SER A 762 -19.58 27.38 7.60
C SER A 762 -20.45 26.18 7.29
N THR A 763 -20.80 26.04 6.01
CA THR A 763 -21.60 24.93 5.49
C THR A 763 -20.82 24.26 4.38
N HIS A 764 -20.78 22.92 4.40
CA HIS A 764 -20.16 22.11 3.36
C HIS A 764 -21.23 21.59 2.41
N HIS A 765 -21.05 21.86 1.12
CA HIS A 765 -21.93 21.41 0.05
C HIS A 765 -21.21 20.34 -0.77
N LEU A 766 -21.88 19.20 -0.99
CA LEU A 766 -21.50 18.22 -2.00
C LEU A 766 -22.37 18.50 -3.22
N LEU A 767 -21.74 18.95 -4.29
CA LEU A 767 -22.48 19.40 -5.47
C LEU A 767 -22.94 18.23 -6.34
N PRO A 768 -23.98 18.42 -7.17
CA PRO A 768 -24.49 17.36 -8.02
C PRO A 768 -23.42 16.82 -8.97
N SER A 769 -23.31 15.50 -9.02
CA SER A 769 -22.40 14.79 -9.91
C SER A 769 -23.05 13.48 -10.36
N PRO A 770 -23.85 13.46 -11.44
CA PRO A 770 -24.47 12.22 -11.91
C PRO A 770 -23.49 11.20 -12.47
N VAL A 771 -22.33 11.64 -13.01
CA VAL A 771 -21.41 10.74 -13.74
C VAL A 771 -20.02 10.73 -13.10
N GLY A 772 -19.46 11.92 -12.89
CA GLY A 772 -18.06 12.14 -12.53
C GLY A 772 -17.81 12.29 -11.04
N GLU A 773 -16.87 13.17 -10.73
CA GLU A 773 -16.39 13.40 -9.37
C GLU A 773 -17.31 14.30 -8.53
N LEU A 774 -17.43 13.96 -7.25
CA LEU A 774 -18.09 14.82 -6.28
C LEU A 774 -17.25 16.08 -6.00
N ALA A 775 -17.81 17.21 -6.41
CA ALA A 775 -17.24 18.52 -6.17
C ALA A 775 -17.63 19.08 -4.78
N PRO A 776 -16.64 19.49 -3.95
CA PRO A 776 -16.88 20.17 -2.68
C PRO A 776 -17.01 21.69 -2.85
N ALA A 777 -17.91 22.30 -2.07
CA ALA A 777 -17.90 23.74 -1.81
C ALA A 777 -18.05 24.05 -0.31
N ILE A 778 -17.27 25.01 0.19
CA ILE A 778 -17.43 25.60 1.53
C ILE A 778 -18.10 26.95 1.35
N HIS A 779 -19.22 27.20 2.03
CA HIS A 779 -19.79 28.54 2.20
C HIS A 779 -19.61 28.96 3.66
N ALA A 780 -18.71 29.91 3.90
CA ALA A 780 -18.38 30.41 5.23
C ALA A 780 -18.78 31.89 5.37
N THR A 781 -19.16 32.29 6.59
CA THR A 781 -19.34 33.70 6.95
C THR A 781 -18.25 34.10 7.95
N LEU A 782 -17.49 35.14 7.59
CA LEU A 782 -16.38 35.68 8.36
C LEU A 782 -16.77 37.02 9.02
N ASP A 783 -16.19 37.31 10.19
CA ASP A 783 -16.22 38.65 10.78
C ASP A 783 -14.99 39.45 10.33
N CYS A 784 -15.16 40.24 9.27
CA CYS A 784 -14.11 41.06 8.70
C CYS A 784 -14.24 42.49 9.21
N TYR A 785 -13.43 42.85 10.21
CA TYR A 785 -13.42 44.21 10.79
C TYR A 785 -14.80 44.71 11.25
N GLY A 786 -15.64 43.81 11.80
CA GLY A 786 -17.00 44.09 12.26
C GLY A 786 -18.10 43.97 11.19
N GLU A 787 -17.74 43.63 9.94
CA GLU A 787 -18.68 43.42 8.84
C GLU A 787 -18.73 41.94 8.47
N LEU A 788 -19.93 41.42 8.16
CA LEU A 788 -20.11 40.02 7.81
C LEU A 788 -19.83 39.81 6.32
N VAL A 789 -18.79 39.03 6.02
CA VAL A 789 -18.36 38.74 4.65
C VAL A 789 -18.48 37.25 4.40
N ASP A 790 -19.16 36.87 3.33
CA ASP A 790 -19.24 35.48 2.93
C ASP A 790 -18.05 35.10 2.02
N VAL A 791 -17.48 33.93 2.24
CA VAL A 791 -16.43 33.36 1.40
C VAL A 791 -16.88 31.99 0.94
N VAL A 792 -16.85 31.78 -0.37
CA VAL A 792 -17.13 30.50 -1.00
C VAL A 792 -15.84 29.92 -1.54
N VAL A 793 -15.44 28.73 -1.08
CA VAL A 793 -14.31 27.97 -1.65
C VAL A 793 -14.88 26.81 -2.44
N PHE A 794 -14.52 26.66 -3.71
CA PHE A 794 -15.14 25.68 -4.60
C PHE A 794 -14.13 24.96 -5.51
N HIS A 795 -14.20 23.63 -5.55
CA HIS A 795 -13.45 22.80 -6.48
C HIS A 795 -14.42 22.11 -7.46
N SER A 796 -14.40 22.53 -8.73
CA SER A 796 -15.22 21.94 -9.79
C SER A 796 -14.76 20.52 -10.15
N GLY A 797 -15.69 19.71 -10.65
CA GLY A 797 -15.39 18.42 -11.28
C GLY A 797 -14.63 18.56 -12.60
N GLN A 798 -14.21 17.42 -13.13
CA GLN A 798 -13.28 17.31 -14.26
C GLN A 798 -13.83 17.81 -15.59
N GLU A 799 -12.92 18.00 -16.56
CA GLU A 799 -13.27 18.50 -17.89
C GLU A 799 -14.19 17.55 -18.65
N GLU A 800 -13.97 16.25 -18.51
CA GLU A 800 -14.63 15.19 -19.24
C GLU A 800 -16.14 15.13 -18.95
N ASP A 801 -16.55 15.51 -17.73
CA ASP A 801 -17.93 15.42 -17.26
C ASP A 801 -18.68 16.76 -17.41
N VAL A 802 -18.99 17.10 -18.66
CA VAL A 802 -19.64 18.38 -19.03
C VAL A 802 -20.94 18.64 -18.27
N GLU A 803 -21.79 17.61 -18.11
CA GLU A 803 -23.08 17.76 -17.41
C GLU A 803 -22.91 18.00 -15.91
N ASP A 804 -21.95 17.32 -15.28
CA ASP A 804 -21.61 17.51 -13.88
C ASP A 804 -21.15 18.96 -13.65
N ARG A 805 -20.22 19.46 -14.46
CA ARG A 805 -19.77 20.86 -14.39
C ARG A 805 -20.91 21.86 -14.59
N ARG A 806 -21.84 21.58 -15.51
CA ARG A 806 -23.02 22.43 -15.71
C ARG A 806 -23.90 22.48 -14.46
N LEU A 807 -24.22 21.32 -13.87
CA LEU A 807 -25.03 21.23 -12.66
C LEU A 807 -24.34 21.86 -11.43
N GLN A 808 -23.04 21.65 -11.30
CA GLN A 808 -22.21 22.25 -10.26
C GLN A 808 -22.19 23.78 -10.40
N SER A 809 -22.03 24.30 -11.62
CA SER A 809 -22.06 25.75 -11.86
C SER A 809 -23.38 26.41 -11.46
N LEU A 810 -24.51 25.74 -11.74
CA LEU A 810 -25.83 26.20 -11.34
C LEU A 810 -26.00 26.21 -9.82
N ALA A 811 -25.56 25.15 -9.14
CA ALA A 811 -25.63 25.03 -7.69
C ALA A 811 -24.76 26.08 -6.99
N VAL A 812 -23.55 26.35 -7.49
CA VAL A 812 -22.67 27.40 -6.93
C VAL A 812 -23.23 28.79 -7.20
N ALA A 813 -23.81 29.03 -8.38
CA ALA A 813 -24.51 30.28 -8.66
C ALA A 813 -25.71 30.51 -7.71
N ASP A 814 -26.44 29.45 -7.34
CA ASP A 814 -27.49 29.51 -6.32
C ASP A 814 -26.93 29.84 -4.94
N ILE A 815 -25.82 29.22 -4.52
CA ILE A 815 -25.14 29.54 -3.24
C ILE A 815 -24.75 31.01 -3.21
N MET A 816 -24.08 31.51 -4.26
CA MET A 816 -23.65 32.90 -4.34
C MET A 816 -24.84 33.87 -4.36
N GLY A 817 -25.87 33.57 -5.14
CA GLY A 817 -27.09 34.36 -5.25
C GLY A 817 -27.97 34.34 -3.99
N SER A 818 -27.80 33.37 -3.09
CA SER A 818 -28.60 33.24 -1.87
C SER A 818 -28.27 34.28 -0.79
N SER A 819 -27.14 34.99 -0.92
CA SER A 819 -26.66 35.96 0.07
C SER A 819 -26.58 37.37 -0.49
N GLU A 820 -27.10 38.32 0.31
CA GLU A 820 -27.03 39.76 0.06
C GLU A 820 -25.77 40.41 0.67
N ARG A 821 -24.90 39.64 1.32
CA ARG A 821 -23.68 40.15 1.95
C ARG A 821 -22.55 40.40 0.94
N PRO A 822 -21.54 41.21 1.31
CA PRO A 822 -20.21 41.17 0.69
C PRO A 822 -19.73 39.72 0.55
N MET A 823 -19.25 39.35 -0.64
CA MET A 823 -18.87 37.97 -0.91
C MET A 823 -17.65 37.85 -1.83
N VAL A 824 -16.81 36.85 -1.56
CA VAL A 824 -15.72 36.38 -2.44
C VAL A 824 -15.93 34.91 -2.79
N LEU A 825 -15.81 34.55 -4.07
CA LEU A 825 -15.60 33.18 -4.51
C LEU A 825 -14.10 32.96 -4.76
N LEU A 826 -13.57 31.86 -4.22
CA LEU A 826 -12.21 31.37 -4.42
C LEU A 826 -12.32 29.97 -5.00
N SER A 827 -12.03 29.79 -6.29
CA SER A 827 -12.45 28.55 -6.94
C SER A 827 -11.56 28.05 -8.08
N TYR A 828 -11.70 26.77 -8.39
CA TYR A 828 -11.21 26.12 -9.60
C TYR A 828 -12.40 25.72 -10.48
N LEU A 829 -12.59 26.36 -11.65
CA LEU A 829 -13.83 26.33 -12.42
C LEU A 829 -13.80 25.51 -13.73
N VAL A 830 -12.61 25.22 -14.27
CA VAL A 830 -12.43 24.48 -15.55
C VAL A 830 -13.26 25.09 -16.68
N THR A 831 -13.06 26.39 -16.93
CA THR A 831 -13.76 27.13 -18.00
C THR A 831 -12.88 28.27 -18.48
N ASP A 832 -13.03 28.66 -19.74
CA ASP A 832 -12.49 29.92 -20.27
C ASP A 832 -13.31 31.12 -19.76
N PRO A 833 -12.70 32.29 -19.56
CA PRO A 833 -13.42 33.54 -19.30
C PRO A 833 -14.41 33.85 -20.42
N LEU A 834 -15.56 34.42 -20.05
CA LEU A 834 -16.64 34.85 -20.96
C LEU A 834 -17.33 33.73 -21.77
N LYS A 835 -16.95 32.46 -21.60
CA LYS A 835 -17.51 31.33 -22.36
C LYS A 835 -18.26 30.34 -21.47
N GLY A 836 -19.30 29.71 -22.02
CA GLY A 836 -19.97 28.57 -21.40
C GLY A 836 -20.41 28.83 -19.95
N ASN A 837 -19.98 27.95 -19.03
CA ASN A 837 -20.36 27.99 -17.62
C ASN A 837 -19.84 29.25 -16.89
N TYR A 838 -18.81 29.94 -17.39
CA TYR A 838 -18.40 31.25 -16.86
C TYR A 838 -19.59 32.19 -16.69
N ASN A 839 -20.47 32.25 -17.69
CA ASN A 839 -21.64 33.14 -17.70
C ASN A 839 -22.74 32.70 -16.72
N THR A 840 -22.58 31.55 -16.05
CA THR A 840 -23.42 31.12 -14.93
C THR A 840 -22.86 31.68 -13.61
N TYR A 841 -21.54 31.58 -13.42
CA TYR A 841 -20.84 32.10 -12.25
C TYR A 841 -20.81 33.62 -12.18
N VAL A 842 -20.66 34.29 -13.33
CA VAL A 842 -20.68 35.75 -13.48
C VAL A 842 -21.98 36.12 -14.17
N SER A 843 -23.04 36.27 -13.38
CA SER A 843 -24.41 36.48 -13.86
C SER A 843 -25.23 37.33 -12.91
N GLU A 844 -26.32 37.92 -13.39
CA GLU A 844 -27.29 38.61 -12.53
C GLU A 844 -27.80 37.71 -11.39
N LYS A 845 -27.96 36.41 -11.66
CA LYS A 845 -28.40 35.41 -10.67
C LYS A 845 -27.42 35.29 -9.50
N SER A 846 -26.13 35.20 -9.80
CA SER A 846 -25.07 35.14 -8.77
C SER A 846 -24.80 36.50 -8.10
N GLY A 847 -24.98 37.59 -8.85
CA GLY A 847 -24.56 38.94 -8.51
C GLY A 847 -23.04 39.13 -8.47
N MET A 848 -22.25 38.17 -8.94
CA MET A 848 -20.79 38.20 -8.83
C MET A 848 -20.13 38.90 -10.02
N HIS A 849 -18.99 39.52 -9.75
CA HIS A 849 -18.11 40.12 -10.73
C HIS A 849 -16.76 39.40 -10.76
N ASP A 850 -16.15 39.34 -11.93
CA ASP A 850 -14.80 38.77 -12.10
C ASP A 850 -13.73 39.73 -11.54
N ILE A 851 -12.74 39.17 -10.85
CA ILE A 851 -11.57 39.92 -10.39
C ILE A 851 -10.76 40.53 -11.53
N ASP A 852 -10.80 40.01 -12.77
CA ASP A 852 -10.29 40.68 -13.97
C ASP A 852 -10.72 39.94 -15.26
N PRO A 853 -11.80 40.35 -15.94
CA PRO A 853 -12.29 39.67 -17.14
C PRO A 853 -11.36 39.83 -18.36
N THR A 854 -10.31 40.68 -18.26
CA THR A 854 -9.31 40.85 -19.32
C THR A 854 -8.13 39.89 -19.19
N ASP A 855 -8.07 39.12 -18.10
CA ASP A 855 -7.17 37.98 -17.99
C ASP A 855 -7.81 36.77 -18.67
N ASP A 856 -7.48 36.59 -19.95
CA ASP A 856 -7.96 35.51 -20.83
C ASP A 856 -7.11 34.23 -20.75
N ASP A 857 -5.97 34.27 -20.04
CA ASP A 857 -5.07 33.13 -19.81
C ASP A 857 -5.39 32.41 -18.48
N ARG A 858 -6.70 32.25 -18.21
CA ARG A 858 -7.22 31.50 -17.05
C ARG A 858 -8.06 30.33 -17.52
N TRP A 859 -7.80 29.19 -16.92
CA TRP A 859 -8.56 27.96 -17.15
C TRP A 859 -9.08 27.37 -15.84
N CYS A 860 -8.16 27.29 -14.87
CA CYS A 860 -8.35 26.64 -13.59
C CYS A 860 -8.90 27.61 -12.54
N GLU A 861 -8.05 28.50 -12.03
CA GLU A 861 -8.34 29.31 -10.83
C GLU A 861 -9.03 30.64 -11.14
N TYR A 862 -9.99 30.99 -10.30
CA TYR A 862 -10.81 32.21 -10.39
C TYR A 862 -11.05 32.81 -9.01
N ILE A 863 -11.07 34.15 -8.98
CA ILE A 863 -11.59 34.92 -7.86
C ILE A 863 -12.76 35.76 -8.39
N LEU A 864 -13.93 35.60 -7.79
CA LEU A 864 -15.08 36.46 -8.07
C LEU A 864 -15.45 37.22 -6.80
N TYR A 865 -16.08 38.39 -6.94
CA TYR A 865 -16.48 39.20 -5.78
C TYR A 865 -17.76 40.00 -6.03
N LYS A 866 -18.42 40.44 -4.96
CA LYS A 866 -19.50 41.43 -5.02
C LYS A 866 -19.57 42.28 -3.75
N LYS A 867 -20.17 43.46 -3.87
CA LYS A 867 -20.46 44.38 -2.74
C LYS A 867 -19.22 44.78 -1.94
N MET A 868 -18.06 44.82 -2.58
CA MET A 868 -16.76 45.21 -2.02
C MET A 868 -15.93 45.91 -3.08
N LYS A 869 -15.02 46.77 -2.65
CA LYS A 869 -14.09 47.45 -3.56
C LYS A 869 -12.84 46.60 -3.79
N ARG A 870 -12.66 46.10 -5.03
CA ARG A 870 -11.40 45.48 -5.49
C ARG A 870 -10.34 46.58 -5.66
N THR A 871 -9.17 46.40 -5.06
CA THR A 871 -8.02 47.32 -5.18
C THR A 871 -6.88 46.75 -5.99
N GLY A 872 -6.69 45.43 -5.97
CA GLY A 872 -5.66 44.79 -6.77
C GLY A 872 -5.88 43.31 -7.03
N TYR A 873 -5.18 42.81 -8.05
CA TYR A 873 -5.14 41.42 -8.50
C TYR A 873 -3.72 41.03 -8.86
N ALA A 874 -3.27 39.84 -8.45
CA ALA A 874 -1.95 39.32 -8.75
C ALA A 874 -1.99 37.81 -9.01
N ARG A 875 -1.11 37.35 -9.91
CA ARG A 875 -0.82 35.94 -10.16
C ARG A 875 0.63 35.67 -9.81
N ILE A 876 0.89 34.63 -9.03
CA ILE A 876 2.22 34.36 -8.47
C ILE A 876 2.66 32.96 -8.86
N SER A 877 3.82 32.86 -9.50
CA SER A 877 4.33 31.61 -10.03
C SER A 877 4.38 30.52 -8.97
N ARG A 878 4.02 29.30 -9.37
CA ARG A 878 3.99 28.11 -8.53
C ARG A 878 5.36 27.58 -8.10
N GLY A 879 6.43 28.04 -8.74
CA GLY A 879 7.76 27.45 -8.61
C GLY A 879 7.71 25.97 -8.98
N THR A 880 8.25 25.12 -8.10
CA THR A 880 8.17 23.64 -8.21
C THR A 880 7.12 23.00 -7.29
N ILE A 881 6.30 23.79 -6.56
CA ILE A 881 5.40 23.28 -5.52
C ILE A 881 4.23 22.47 -6.08
N THR A 882 3.65 22.93 -7.18
CA THR A 882 2.44 22.36 -7.78
C THR A 882 2.40 22.75 -9.27
N ASP A 883 1.31 22.42 -9.97
CA ASP A 883 1.06 22.74 -11.37
C ASP A 883 0.22 24.02 -11.59
N THR A 884 -0.47 24.53 -10.56
CA THR A 884 -1.17 25.83 -10.60
C THR A 884 -0.44 26.96 -9.87
N GLU A 885 -0.45 28.16 -10.47
CA GLU A 885 -0.05 29.39 -9.79
C GLU A 885 -0.97 29.74 -8.61
N VAL A 886 -0.56 30.69 -7.76
CA VAL A 886 -1.47 31.28 -6.76
C VAL A 886 -2.11 32.52 -7.37
N GLN A 887 -3.44 32.62 -7.27
CA GLN A 887 -4.14 33.88 -7.56
C GLN A 887 -4.52 34.60 -6.26
N ALA A 888 -4.33 35.93 -6.22
CA ALA A 888 -4.63 36.75 -5.05
C ALA A 888 -5.33 38.07 -5.42
N GLY A 889 -6.34 38.44 -4.64
CA GLY A 889 -7.09 39.68 -4.75
C GLY A 889 -7.09 40.49 -3.46
N LYS A 890 -7.05 41.82 -3.56
CA LYS A 890 -7.18 42.72 -2.41
C LYS A 890 -8.51 43.46 -2.43
N PHE A 891 -9.28 43.34 -1.35
CA PHE A 891 -10.61 43.93 -1.22
C PHE A 891 -10.68 44.86 -0.01
N VAL A 892 -11.23 46.06 -0.19
CA VAL A 892 -11.56 46.93 0.94
C VAL A 892 -12.90 46.52 1.50
N ILE A 893 -12.90 46.17 2.78
CA ILE A 893 -14.09 45.72 3.48
C ILE A 893 -14.99 46.92 3.79
N PRO A 894 -16.28 46.88 3.40
CA PRO A 894 -17.20 47.98 3.60
C PRO A 894 -17.43 48.28 5.08
N VAL A 895 -18.04 49.43 5.34
CA VAL A 895 -18.34 49.92 6.70
C VAL A 895 -19.84 50.14 6.80
N ASN A 896 -20.48 49.55 7.81
CA ASN A 896 -21.89 49.75 8.14
C ASN A 896 -22.85 49.49 6.96
N GLY A 897 -22.60 48.45 6.15
CA GLY A 897 -23.45 48.12 5.01
C GLY A 897 -23.39 49.09 3.82
N HIS A 898 -22.45 50.05 3.80
CA HIS A 898 -22.18 50.87 2.63
C HIS A 898 -21.36 50.08 1.61
N TYR A 899 -22.06 49.30 0.77
CA TYR A 899 -21.46 48.45 -0.23
C TYR A 899 -21.01 49.24 -1.46
N ASP A 900 -19.88 48.81 -2.03
CA ASP A 900 -19.46 49.25 -3.35
C ASP A 900 -20.04 48.26 -4.39
N GLU A 901 -21.05 48.73 -5.12
CA GLU A 901 -21.66 48.01 -6.24
C GLU A 901 -21.08 48.48 -7.59
N THR A 902 -20.10 49.38 -7.57
CA THR A 902 -19.46 49.85 -8.80
C THR A 902 -18.46 48.82 -9.30
N TYR A 903 -18.65 48.37 -10.54
CA TYR A 903 -17.72 47.46 -11.22
C TYR A 903 -16.87 48.23 -12.23
N SER A 904 -15.76 48.81 -11.76
CA SER A 904 -14.81 49.54 -12.62
C SER A 904 -13.65 48.64 -13.07
N GLN A 905 -13.42 48.55 -14.37
CA GLN A 905 -12.20 47.94 -14.95
C GLN A 905 -11.09 48.96 -15.24
N LYS A 906 -11.20 50.17 -14.70
CA LYS A 906 -10.19 51.21 -14.88
C LYS A 906 -8.95 50.90 -14.05
N ARG A 907 -7.84 50.59 -14.71
CA ARG A 907 -6.53 50.39 -14.08
C ARG A 907 -5.91 51.71 -13.60
N ILE A 908 -5.12 51.62 -12.54
CA ILE A 908 -4.26 52.71 -12.04
C ILE A 908 -2.81 52.25 -11.91
N ASP A 909 -1.89 53.21 -12.02
CA ASP A 909 -0.46 52.95 -11.80
C ASP A 909 -0.21 52.68 -10.31
N GLU A 910 0.70 51.74 -9.99
CA GLU A 910 1.04 51.40 -8.61
C GLU A 910 1.49 52.62 -7.78
N LYS A 911 2.17 53.59 -8.42
CA LYS A 911 2.62 54.83 -7.77
C LYS A 911 1.48 55.61 -7.11
N ASP A 912 0.26 55.49 -7.65
CA ASP A 912 -0.94 56.16 -7.20
C ASP A 912 -1.72 55.33 -6.16
N VAL A 913 -1.31 54.08 -5.92
CA VAL A 913 -1.88 53.18 -4.92
C VAL A 913 -1.21 53.44 -3.56
N PRO A 914 -1.94 53.60 -2.45
CA PRO A 914 -1.34 53.71 -1.12
C PRO A 914 -0.45 52.51 -0.78
N PRO A 915 0.72 52.69 -0.13
CA PRO A 915 1.62 51.58 0.17
C PRO A 915 0.98 50.40 0.93
N ASP A 916 0.05 50.66 1.87
CA ASP A 916 -0.67 49.61 2.62
C ASP A 916 -1.63 48.78 1.75
N MET A 917 -1.95 49.26 0.53
CA MET A 917 -2.81 48.58 -0.45
C MET A 917 -2.03 47.85 -1.54
N ARG A 918 -0.70 47.95 -1.57
CA ARG A 918 0.13 47.32 -2.58
C ARG A 918 0.39 45.86 -2.25
N PHE A 919 0.63 45.04 -3.26
CA PHE A 919 1.18 43.71 -3.06
C PHE A 919 2.66 43.80 -2.64
N PRO A 920 3.18 42.79 -1.92
CA PRO A 920 4.56 42.77 -1.49
C PRO A 920 5.54 42.85 -2.66
N SER A 921 6.46 43.82 -2.60
CA SER A 921 7.44 44.09 -3.68
C SER A 921 8.47 42.97 -3.90
N ILE A 922 8.57 42.01 -2.99
CA ILE A 922 9.50 40.87 -3.04
C ILE A 922 9.26 39.92 -4.23
N PHE A 923 8.09 40.00 -4.88
CA PHE A 923 7.73 39.15 -6.03
C PHE A 923 8.10 39.77 -7.39
N TYR A 924 8.66 40.98 -7.44
CA TYR A 924 9.14 41.58 -8.68
C TYR A 924 10.43 40.92 -9.18
N GLY A 925 10.65 40.95 -10.50
CA GLY A 925 11.86 40.43 -11.14
C GLY A 925 11.99 38.92 -10.98
N ASP A 926 13.11 38.47 -10.40
CA ASP A 926 13.34 37.04 -10.13
C ASP A 926 12.50 36.52 -8.95
N GLY A 927 11.88 37.41 -8.17
CA GLY A 927 11.03 37.08 -7.05
C GLY A 927 11.77 36.48 -5.85
N VAL A 928 11.08 35.65 -5.07
CA VAL A 928 11.60 35.00 -3.87
C VAL A 928 11.28 33.51 -3.87
N ARG A 929 12.30 32.66 -3.69
CA ARG A 929 12.16 31.19 -3.68
C ARG A 929 11.39 30.65 -4.90
N GLU A 930 11.67 31.19 -6.09
CA GLU A 930 11.02 30.85 -7.37
C GLU A 930 9.56 31.32 -7.52
N HIS A 931 9.06 32.07 -6.55
CA HIS A 931 7.77 32.74 -6.61
C HIS A 931 7.96 34.19 -7.05
N ARG A 932 7.35 34.57 -8.17
CA ARG A 932 7.37 35.93 -8.74
C ARG A 932 6.03 36.26 -9.35
N PHE A 933 5.77 37.53 -9.63
CA PHE A 933 4.62 37.91 -10.44
C PHE A 933 4.70 37.20 -11.80
N HIS A 934 3.62 36.53 -12.17
CA HIS A 934 3.52 35.68 -13.35
C HIS A 934 2.37 36.16 -14.24
N VAL A 935 2.44 35.84 -15.54
CA VAL A 935 1.53 36.30 -16.61
C VAL A 935 1.60 37.80 -16.91
N PHE A 936 1.65 38.66 -15.89
CA PHE A 936 1.68 40.12 -16.06
C PHE A 936 3.00 40.79 -15.64
N ASP A 937 3.94 40.04 -15.04
CA ASP A 937 5.19 40.53 -14.42
C ASP A 937 5.02 41.61 -13.31
N GLU A 938 3.81 42.11 -13.11
CA GLU A 938 3.37 43.07 -12.09
C GLU A 938 1.92 42.78 -11.63
N PRO A 939 1.52 43.19 -10.43
CA PRO A 939 0.12 43.20 -10.00
C PRO A 939 -0.69 44.27 -10.75
N ARG A 940 -1.97 44.01 -10.95
CA ARG A 940 -2.93 44.97 -11.54
C ARG A 940 -3.70 45.67 -10.44
N TYR A 941 -3.76 47.00 -10.47
CA TYR A 941 -4.52 47.82 -9.51
C TYR A 941 -5.68 48.57 -10.16
N PHE A 942 -6.73 48.86 -9.39
CA PHE A 942 -8.00 49.40 -9.89
C PHE A 942 -8.50 50.59 -9.05
N THR A 943 -9.18 51.55 -9.71
CA THR A 943 -9.75 52.76 -9.07
C THR A 943 -10.94 52.46 -8.16
#